data_AF-A0A1F5I8W9-F1
#
_entry.id   AF-A0A1F5I8W9-F1
#
_cell.length_a   1.000
_cell.length_b   1.000
_cell.length_c   1.000
_cell.angle_alpha   90.00
_cell.angle_beta   90.00
_cell.angle_gamma   90.00
#
_symmetry.space_group_name_H-M   'P 1'
#
loop_
_entity.id
_entity.type
_entity.pdbx_description
1 polymer ?
#
loop_
_entity_poly.entity_id
_entity_poly.type
_entity_poly.pdbx_seq_one_letter_code
_entity_poly.pdbx_strand_id
1 'polypeptide(L)'
;MGKYCFISPLKLPLVLLNLAVFFTAALVAALFGSVHAEDLKPELVWQRSTEEPGKVVQETSIGSKVNEALNLPLDPNQVVFDNGVYNSNANGSSIPSHISYASWRQYSSNGASCGPIFDLRHFQAKFNLGNHIDISKIENFILRSPYYPGNTFPINDNAYIYLNGNEISKLGTSYGAANLGFNGTAPYANETDGWFANGNLGLIPVQFLKHGENVIDIVAGEWCLWGGMGKLELVLEIDGPIPPPQPDPVIIVPGIVASFNWEVLGDFVDFTDANWSWSPGAENAWKDFQRSLELAGLVENQDYFVAFYDWRKTNDWTTSTDFQPQDYLRAKIDEAKAKNPQAQKVDIIAHSFGGIVARSYIQSPFYRNDIDQLITIGTPHQGAAFSYYTWEGGVAPPTWDLITRIAIEGYAKYLEAKHNKDRFDIVHQFIKSIKDLLPINYNFLYRQEDGSEINWLAMTEINTFLKDVLTANNAVELIVGKGVQLINVASQTEQTWRQIEVVPYQEAFGKFWKDGKPTDNHLDEAGDRTVLYSSAVLPGAQVIEADGDHSAIIKNVSEEIFAELEIPYQEPAESTPIIERIFGIFGGSPIEIEVRDPSGNLVGESTQDPETGFIILLVENPLDDIYQITVNGTDNGTYHLTLLWADEDSTLETEISGFSTAGSQTTYEIDLSDQDNILDFTRSDTIDSLIENVQTAYSLGLIKNKGLKTSLQNTAKNNLPAFINHLQAQRGKGVEEKAVNIFIEIANYLIKNF
;
A
#
# COMPACT_ATOMS: atom_id res chain seq x y z
N MET A 1 45.66 -1.57 -73.18
CA MET A 1 44.83 -0.74 -74.07
C MET A 1 43.72 -0.13 -73.22
N GLY A 2 43.83 1.15 -72.89
CA GLY A 2 42.76 1.86 -72.17
C GLY A 2 41.77 2.50 -73.14
N LYS A 3 40.52 2.70 -72.70
CA LYS A 3 39.59 3.80 -73.05
C LYS A 3 38.26 3.63 -72.28
N TYR A 4 37.89 4.71 -71.57
CA TYR A 4 36.56 5.25 -71.21
C TYR A 4 35.32 4.33 -71.08
N CYS A 5 34.52 4.51 -70.01
CA CYS A 5 33.21 5.18 -70.16
C CYS A 5 32.53 5.56 -68.82
N PHE A 6 31.69 6.57 -68.94
CA PHE A 6 30.81 7.25 -67.96
C PHE A 6 29.89 6.34 -67.15
N ILE A 7 29.58 6.76 -65.91
CA ILE A 7 28.32 6.42 -65.22
C ILE A 7 27.79 7.69 -64.51
N SER A 8 26.48 7.95 -64.71
CA SER A 8 25.66 8.97 -64.02
C SER A 8 24.84 8.31 -62.88
N PRO A 9 24.15 9.10 -62.04
CA PRO A 9 23.95 8.82 -60.61
C PRO A 9 22.60 8.17 -60.27
N LEU A 10 22.48 7.59 -59.07
CA LEU A 10 21.35 7.81 -58.15
C LEU A 10 21.58 7.16 -56.76
N LYS A 11 21.06 7.85 -55.72
CA LYS A 11 20.55 7.36 -54.41
C LYS A 11 21.50 7.18 -53.19
N LEU A 12 21.49 8.15 -52.26
CA LEU A 12 20.82 8.12 -50.91
C LEU A 12 21.20 9.40 -50.08
N PRO A 13 20.52 9.77 -48.97
CA PRO A 13 20.12 11.15 -48.68
C PRO A 13 20.68 11.75 -47.36
N LEU A 14 20.78 13.08 -47.36
CA LEU A 14 20.17 14.03 -46.40
C LEU A 14 19.95 13.59 -44.92
N VAL A 15 21.00 13.42 -44.14
CA VAL A 15 20.97 13.68 -42.68
C VAL A 15 22.34 14.22 -42.29
N LEU A 16 22.49 15.54 -42.17
CA LEU A 16 23.55 16.24 -41.40
C LEU A 16 23.53 17.77 -41.62
N LEU A 17 22.38 18.36 -41.98
CA LEU A 17 22.24 19.81 -42.11
C LEU A 17 20.91 20.30 -41.51
N ASN A 18 20.67 19.97 -40.24
CA ASN A 18 19.60 20.60 -39.44
C ASN A 18 19.95 20.76 -37.94
N LEU A 19 21.14 20.38 -37.48
CA LEU A 19 21.54 20.58 -36.07
C LEU A 19 22.27 21.90 -35.78
N ALA A 20 22.75 22.62 -36.79
CA ALA A 20 23.56 23.83 -36.57
C ALA A 20 22.76 25.15 -36.58
N VAL A 21 21.47 25.13 -36.92
CA VAL A 21 20.61 26.32 -36.98
C VAL A 21 19.69 26.45 -35.75
N PHE A 22 19.47 25.37 -35.00
CA PHE A 22 18.68 25.41 -33.75
C PHE A 22 19.48 25.91 -32.53
N PHE A 23 20.80 25.80 -32.52
CA PHE A 23 21.62 26.23 -31.37
C PHE A 23 21.97 27.72 -31.36
N THR A 24 21.82 28.44 -32.48
CA THR A 24 22.11 29.88 -32.54
C THR A 24 20.88 30.76 -32.31
N ALA A 25 19.66 30.24 -32.47
CA ALA A 25 18.43 30.95 -32.09
C ALA A 25 18.19 30.92 -30.56
N ALA A 26 18.45 29.78 -29.90
CA ALA A 26 18.27 29.64 -28.45
C ALA A 26 19.26 30.49 -27.64
N LEU A 27 20.51 30.62 -28.10
CA LEU A 27 21.53 31.40 -27.39
C LEU A 27 21.35 32.92 -27.55
N VAL A 28 20.71 33.38 -28.64
CA VAL A 28 20.40 34.80 -28.85
C VAL A 28 19.11 35.20 -28.11
N ALA A 29 18.15 34.28 -27.94
CA ALA A 29 16.99 34.49 -27.07
C ALA A 29 17.38 34.54 -25.57
N ALA A 30 18.37 33.75 -25.15
CA ALA A 30 18.88 33.75 -23.77
C ALA A 30 19.66 35.02 -23.36
N LEU A 31 20.06 35.88 -24.33
CA LEU A 31 20.82 37.10 -24.04
C LEU A 31 19.96 38.38 -24.06
N PHE A 32 18.74 38.34 -24.60
CA PHE A 32 17.84 39.52 -24.66
C PHE A 32 16.33 39.23 -24.59
N GLY A 33 15.89 38.02 -24.22
CA GLY A 33 14.48 37.76 -23.96
C GLY A 33 14.09 38.22 -22.56
N SER A 34 13.24 39.25 -22.45
CA SER A 34 12.38 39.40 -21.28
C SER A 34 11.63 38.07 -21.11
N VAL A 35 11.89 37.36 -20.00
CA VAL A 35 11.11 36.18 -19.63
C VAL A 35 9.67 36.66 -19.50
N HIS A 36 8.78 36.16 -20.36
CA HIS A 36 7.37 36.52 -20.32
C HIS A 36 6.73 35.77 -19.15
N ALA A 37 5.89 36.47 -18.38
CA ALA A 37 5.03 35.84 -17.40
C ALA A 37 4.10 34.82 -18.08
N GLU A 38 3.89 33.66 -17.45
CA GLU A 38 2.98 32.61 -17.92
C GLU A 38 1.70 32.62 -17.07
N ASP A 39 0.54 32.46 -17.73
CA ASP A 39 -0.77 32.42 -17.05
C ASP A 39 -1.08 30.99 -16.60
N LEU A 40 -1.09 30.73 -15.29
CA LEU A 40 -1.67 29.52 -14.72
C LEU A 40 -3.16 29.73 -14.49
N LYS A 41 -3.99 28.81 -14.98
CA LYS A 41 -5.46 28.83 -14.82
C LYS A 41 -5.95 27.57 -14.11
N PRO A 42 -5.93 27.53 -12.77
CA PRO A 42 -6.45 26.39 -12.03
C PRO A 42 -7.95 26.19 -12.31
N GLU A 43 -8.38 24.93 -12.39
CA GLU A 43 -9.81 24.62 -12.47
C GLU A 43 -10.49 24.98 -11.15
N LEU A 44 -11.65 25.66 -11.24
CA LEU A 44 -12.46 26.04 -10.10
C LEU A 44 -13.69 25.15 -10.01
N VAL A 45 -13.81 24.40 -8.90
CA VAL A 45 -15.00 23.60 -8.57
C VAL A 45 -15.93 24.42 -7.68
N TRP A 46 -17.12 24.74 -8.18
CA TRP A 46 -18.04 25.68 -7.53
C TRP A 46 -19.18 25.01 -6.79
N GLN A 47 -19.55 25.59 -5.64
CA GLN A 47 -20.79 25.32 -4.90
C GLN A 47 -21.38 26.62 -4.34
N ARG A 48 -22.65 26.61 -3.91
CA ARG A 48 -23.30 27.77 -3.29
C ARG A 48 -24.27 27.36 -2.19
N SER A 49 -24.63 28.30 -1.32
CA SER A 49 -25.72 28.16 -0.37
C SER A 49 -27.07 28.00 -1.08
N THR A 50 -28.01 27.31 -0.44
CA THR A 50 -29.37 27.13 -0.97
C THR A 50 -30.08 28.46 -1.25
N GLU A 51 -30.90 28.49 -2.29
CA GLU A 51 -31.73 29.66 -2.65
C GLU A 51 -33.14 29.63 -2.04
N GLU A 52 -33.42 28.75 -1.09
CA GLU A 52 -34.75 28.68 -0.46
C GLU A 52 -35.12 29.97 0.33
N PRO A 53 -36.39 30.41 0.28
CA PRO A 53 -36.86 31.54 1.08
C PRO A 53 -36.60 31.32 2.59
N GLY A 54 -35.99 32.31 3.24
CA GLY A 54 -35.65 32.24 4.67
C GLY A 54 -34.37 31.47 5.00
N LYS A 55 -33.63 31.00 3.98
CA LYS A 55 -32.31 30.37 4.11
C LYS A 55 -31.15 31.28 3.66
N VAL A 56 -31.46 32.53 3.29
CA VAL A 56 -30.47 33.57 2.98
C VAL A 56 -30.23 34.46 4.18
N VAL A 57 -29.06 35.11 4.25
CA VAL A 57 -28.77 36.09 5.29
C VAL A 57 -29.27 37.46 4.86
N GLN A 58 -29.82 38.23 5.80
CA GLN A 58 -30.42 39.54 5.52
C GLN A 58 -29.77 40.64 6.34
N GLU A 59 -29.29 41.70 5.69
CA GLU A 59 -28.65 42.84 6.34
C GLU A 59 -29.33 44.18 6.01
N THR A 60 -29.32 45.11 6.97
CA THR A 60 -29.83 46.48 6.81
C THR A 60 -28.71 47.50 6.64
N SER A 61 -27.47 47.06 6.70
CA SER A 61 -26.27 47.89 6.54
C SER A 61 -25.24 47.08 5.77
N ILE A 62 -24.71 47.68 4.70
CA ILE A 62 -23.85 47.01 3.73
C ILE A 62 -22.64 46.38 4.42
N GLY A 63 -22.51 45.07 4.29
CA GLY A 63 -21.42 44.26 4.82
C GLY A 63 -21.50 43.95 6.32
N SER A 64 -22.61 44.30 6.99
CA SER A 64 -22.76 44.07 8.44
C SER A 64 -22.94 42.61 8.82
N LYS A 65 -23.31 41.74 7.88
CA LYS A 65 -23.54 40.30 8.12
C LYS A 65 -22.76 39.35 7.21
N VAL A 66 -21.64 39.79 6.65
CA VAL A 66 -20.78 38.94 5.80
C VAL A 66 -20.33 37.67 6.54
N ASN A 67 -19.94 37.79 7.81
CA ASN A 67 -19.54 36.63 8.61
C ASN A 67 -20.69 35.64 8.86
N GLU A 68 -21.93 36.12 8.99
CA GLU A 68 -23.11 35.25 9.11
C GLU A 68 -23.36 34.53 7.78
N ALA A 69 -23.20 35.25 6.66
CA ALA A 69 -23.36 34.70 5.32
C ALA A 69 -22.29 33.66 4.96
N LEU A 70 -21.02 33.86 5.34
CA LEU A 70 -19.94 32.88 5.18
C LEU A 70 -20.21 31.55 5.89
N ASN A 71 -21.08 31.55 6.91
CA ASN A 71 -21.47 30.36 7.65
C ASN A 71 -22.77 29.72 7.13
N LEU A 72 -23.32 30.21 6.01
CA LEU A 72 -24.44 29.54 5.36
C LEU A 72 -24.02 28.14 4.91
N PRO A 73 -24.86 27.11 5.15
CA PRO A 73 -24.55 25.77 4.67
C PRO A 73 -24.54 25.75 3.14
N LEU A 74 -23.47 25.23 2.56
CA LEU A 74 -23.34 24.99 1.13
C LEU A 74 -24.21 23.78 0.74
N ASP A 75 -24.93 23.90 -0.37
CA ASP A 75 -25.81 22.86 -0.89
C ASP A 75 -25.20 22.28 -2.18
N PRO A 76 -24.67 21.05 -2.15
CA PRO A 76 -24.05 20.44 -3.33
C PRO A 76 -25.04 20.19 -4.48
N ASN A 77 -26.36 20.21 -4.22
CA ASN A 77 -27.38 20.06 -5.24
C ASN A 77 -27.84 21.39 -5.86
N GLN A 78 -27.44 22.52 -5.26
CA GLN A 78 -27.80 23.84 -5.77
C GLN A 78 -26.92 24.20 -6.97
N VAL A 79 -27.53 24.26 -8.15
CA VAL A 79 -26.83 24.70 -9.37
C VAL A 79 -26.27 26.11 -9.17
N VAL A 80 -24.95 26.26 -9.32
CA VAL A 80 -24.28 27.56 -9.11
C VAL A 80 -24.59 28.53 -10.24
N PHE A 81 -24.16 28.20 -11.45
CA PHE A 81 -24.39 29.00 -12.65
C PHE A 81 -25.68 28.54 -13.34
N ASP A 82 -26.80 28.99 -12.78
CA ASP A 82 -28.15 28.62 -13.21
C ASP A 82 -28.62 29.29 -14.51
N ASN A 83 -27.86 30.26 -15.02
CA ASN A 83 -28.11 30.96 -16.29
C ASN A 83 -29.48 31.65 -16.36
N GLY A 84 -29.94 32.15 -15.21
CA GLY A 84 -31.09 33.03 -15.11
C GLY A 84 -32.37 32.39 -14.66
N VAL A 85 -32.29 31.27 -13.91
CA VAL A 85 -33.45 30.59 -13.31
C VAL A 85 -34.30 31.55 -12.47
N TYR A 86 -33.66 32.52 -11.82
CA TYR A 86 -34.32 33.45 -10.90
C TYR A 86 -34.62 34.83 -11.49
N ASN A 87 -34.18 35.12 -12.72
CA ASN A 87 -34.30 36.44 -13.35
C ASN A 87 -34.44 36.43 -14.89
N SER A 88 -34.97 35.36 -15.50
CA SER A 88 -35.03 35.15 -16.96
C SER A 88 -35.55 36.31 -17.83
N ASN A 89 -36.25 37.27 -17.22
CA ASN A 89 -36.87 38.42 -17.89
C ASN A 89 -36.03 39.72 -17.82
N ALA A 90 -35.00 39.78 -16.97
CA ALA A 90 -34.14 40.94 -16.84
C ALA A 90 -32.95 40.80 -17.79
N ASN A 91 -33.01 41.50 -18.92
CA ASN A 91 -32.00 41.51 -19.99
C ASN A 91 -31.68 40.14 -20.62
N GLY A 92 -32.38 39.07 -20.23
CA GLY A 92 -32.11 37.68 -20.64
C GLY A 92 -32.08 37.46 -22.15
N SER A 93 -32.92 38.17 -22.92
CA SER A 93 -32.88 38.14 -24.39
C SER A 93 -31.61 38.73 -25.00
N SER A 94 -30.87 39.51 -24.23
CA SER A 94 -29.63 40.19 -24.64
C SER A 94 -28.38 39.52 -24.07
N ILE A 95 -28.51 38.47 -23.25
CA ILE A 95 -27.39 37.66 -22.75
C ILE A 95 -27.09 36.58 -23.79
N PRO A 96 -25.88 36.54 -24.38
CA PRO A 96 -25.50 35.47 -25.29
C PRO A 96 -25.54 34.11 -24.61
N SER A 97 -26.02 33.07 -25.30
CA SER A 97 -26.23 31.73 -24.74
C SER A 97 -24.97 31.00 -24.25
N HIS A 98 -23.78 31.50 -24.59
CA HIS A 98 -22.50 30.94 -24.13
C HIS A 98 -22.03 31.53 -22.80
N ILE A 99 -22.65 32.61 -22.32
CA ILE A 99 -22.34 33.23 -21.04
C ILE A 99 -23.01 32.41 -19.94
N SER A 100 -22.19 31.90 -19.00
CA SER A 100 -22.69 31.27 -17.79
C SER A 100 -22.66 32.25 -16.61
N TYR A 101 -23.70 32.22 -15.77
CA TYR A 101 -23.81 33.12 -14.62
C TYR A 101 -24.75 32.56 -13.55
N ALA A 102 -24.54 32.98 -12.31
CA ALA A 102 -25.43 32.72 -11.20
C ALA A 102 -26.50 33.81 -11.16
N SER A 103 -27.75 33.44 -10.88
CA SER A 103 -28.82 34.38 -10.59
C SER A 103 -29.48 34.07 -9.24
N TRP A 104 -30.18 35.05 -8.68
CA TRP A 104 -30.97 34.86 -7.46
C TRP A 104 -32.07 35.91 -7.33
N ARG A 105 -33.08 35.60 -6.51
CA ARG A 105 -34.19 36.51 -6.19
C ARG A 105 -33.83 37.42 -5.03
N GLN A 106 -34.39 38.62 -5.01
CA GLN A 106 -34.42 39.45 -3.81
C GLN A 106 -35.72 39.23 -3.04
N TYR A 107 -35.62 38.64 -1.86
CA TYR A 107 -36.79 38.26 -1.06
C TYR A 107 -37.44 39.45 -0.35
N SER A 108 -36.70 40.53 -0.11
CA SER A 108 -37.24 41.73 0.52
C SER A 108 -37.92 42.70 -0.45
N SER A 109 -37.85 42.46 -1.77
CA SER A 109 -38.48 43.32 -2.77
C SER A 109 -39.97 43.02 -2.93
N ASN A 110 -40.76 44.06 -3.21
CA ASN A 110 -42.18 43.95 -3.55
C ASN A 110 -42.46 43.92 -5.07
N GLY A 111 -41.41 43.78 -5.90
CA GLY A 111 -41.51 43.75 -7.36
C GLY A 111 -41.65 45.12 -8.05
N ALA A 112 -41.88 46.21 -7.30
CA ALA A 112 -42.03 47.56 -7.84
C ALA A 112 -41.00 48.58 -7.29
N SER A 113 -40.40 48.29 -6.13
CA SER A 113 -39.34 49.08 -5.51
C SER A 113 -38.29 48.16 -4.89
N CYS A 114 -37.02 48.59 -4.84
CA CYS A 114 -36.01 47.93 -4.04
C CYS A 114 -36.44 47.95 -2.56
N GLY A 115 -36.19 46.87 -1.82
CA GLY A 115 -36.53 46.75 -0.39
C GLY A 115 -35.54 47.51 0.49
N PRO A 116 -35.77 47.58 1.82
CA PRO A 116 -34.84 48.20 2.76
C PRO A 116 -33.70 47.26 3.22
N ILE A 117 -33.62 46.05 2.67
CA ILE A 117 -32.77 44.96 3.15
C ILE A 117 -31.94 44.43 1.98
N PHE A 118 -30.68 44.08 2.25
CA PHE A 118 -29.83 43.35 1.34
C PHE A 118 -29.87 41.87 1.71
N ASP A 119 -30.01 41.01 0.72
CA ASP A 119 -29.90 39.57 0.91
C ASP A 119 -28.46 39.14 0.53
N LEU A 120 -27.85 38.27 1.32
CA LEU A 120 -26.49 37.76 1.17
C LEU A 120 -26.48 36.25 0.96
N ARG A 121 -25.64 35.80 0.03
CA ARG A 121 -25.47 34.40 -0.41
C ARG A 121 -24.02 34.03 -0.29
N HIS A 122 -23.74 32.75 -0.08
CA HIS A 122 -22.39 32.22 -0.04
C HIS A 122 -22.12 31.39 -1.28
N PHE A 123 -21.09 31.75 -2.03
CA PHE A 123 -20.51 30.97 -3.10
C PHE A 123 -19.13 30.52 -2.66
N GLN A 124 -18.74 29.30 -3.01
CA GLN A 124 -17.42 28.78 -2.74
C GLN A 124 -16.86 28.13 -3.99
N ALA A 125 -15.59 28.39 -4.29
CA ALA A 125 -14.81 27.69 -5.29
C ALA A 125 -13.60 27.02 -4.64
N LYS A 126 -13.35 25.76 -4.98
CA LYS A 126 -12.14 25.03 -4.62
C LYS A 126 -11.22 24.89 -5.83
N PHE A 127 -9.91 24.94 -5.61
CA PHE A 127 -8.90 24.69 -6.64
C PHE A 127 -7.61 24.14 -6.05
N ASN A 128 -6.86 23.36 -6.83
CA ASN A 128 -5.57 22.81 -6.42
C ASN A 128 -4.41 23.58 -7.07
N LEU A 129 -3.34 23.79 -6.29
CA LEU A 129 -2.04 24.19 -6.81
C LEU A 129 -1.04 23.06 -6.59
N GLY A 130 -0.53 22.50 -7.69
CA GLY A 130 0.44 21.40 -7.64
C GLY A 130 1.75 21.79 -6.95
N ASN A 131 2.47 20.79 -6.44
CA ASN A 131 3.77 20.98 -5.77
C ASN A 131 4.84 21.57 -6.70
N HIS A 132 4.68 21.39 -8.01
CA HIS A 132 5.57 21.95 -9.05
C HIS A 132 5.41 23.47 -9.27
N ILE A 133 4.37 24.10 -8.71
CA ILE A 133 4.11 25.55 -8.86
C ILE A 133 4.83 26.34 -7.76
N ASP A 134 5.85 27.11 -8.13
CA ASP A 134 6.52 28.01 -7.18
C ASP A 134 5.64 29.23 -6.85
N ILE A 135 4.90 29.16 -5.75
CA ILE A 135 3.99 30.22 -5.28
C ILE A 135 4.74 31.55 -5.09
N SER A 136 6.04 31.53 -4.78
CA SER A 136 6.82 32.75 -4.58
C SER A 136 7.05 33.56 -5.87
N LYS A 137 6.81 32.94 -7.03
CA LYS A 137 6.89 33.55 -8.36
C LYS A 137 5.55 34.02 -8.89
N ILE A 138 4.45 33.86 -8.15
CA ILE A 138 3.15 34.40 -8.55
C ILE A 138 3.19 35.92 -8.37
N GLU A 139 3.14 36.64 -9.48
CA GLU A 139 3.20 38.11 -9.51
C GLU A 139 1.82 38.76 -9.42
N ASN A 140 0.75 38.00 -9.66
CA ASN A 140 -0.61 38.54 -9.68
C ASN A 140 -1.70 37.49 -9.46
N PHE A 141 -2.79 37.90 -8.82
CA PHE A 141 -4.00 37.10 -8.62
C PHE A 141 -5.19 37.80 -9.26
N ILE A 142 -5.79 37.17 -10.28
CA ILE A 142 -6.89 37.74 -11.05
C ILE A 142 -8.09 36.79 -11.02
N LEU A 143 -9.23 37.29 -10.56
CA LEU A 143 -10.50 36.60 -10.61
C LEU A 143 -11.42 37.33 -11.59
N ARG A 144 -11.59 36.80 -12.80
CA ARG A 144 -12.28 37.49 -13.90
C ARG A 144 -13.27 36.59 -14.62
N SER A 145 -14.15 37.17 -15.41
CA SER A 145 -14.98 36.42 -16.35
C SER A 145 -14.12 35.88 -17.50
N PRO A 146 -14.29 34.61 -17.89
CA PRO A 146 -13.61 34.05 -19.07
C PRO A 146 -14.19 34.58 -20.38
N TYR A 147 -15.30 35.33 -20.34
CA TYR A 147 -16.04 35.77 -21.53
C TYR A 147 -15.78 37.21 -21.95
N TYR A 148 -15.16 38.01 -21.08
CA TYR A 148 -14.99 39.45 -21.29
C TYR A 148 -13.53 39.86 -21.33
N PRO A 149 -13.20 40.94 -22.06
CA PRO A 149 -11.83 41.41 -22.13
C PRO A 149 -11.36 41.95 -20.78
N GLY A 150 -10.03 41.94 -20.61
CA GLY A 150 -9.37 42.48 -19.42
C GLY A 150 -9.69 41.67 -18.16
N ASN A 151 -9.77 42.35 -17.03
CA ASN A 151 -9.97 41.74 -15.71
C ASN A 151 -11.41 41.97 -15.23
N THR A 152 -12.39 41.76 -16.10
CA THR A 152 -13.79 42.08 -15.80
C THR A 152 -14.37 41.09 -14.78
N PHE A 153 -14.91 41.58 -13.66
CA PHE A 153 -15.67 40.80 -12.68
C PHE A 153 -17.16 41.22 -12.74
N PRO A 154 -18.05 40.48 -13.44
CA PRO A 154 -19.47 40.83 -13.51
C PRO A 154 -20.17 40.55 -12.18
N ILE A 155 -20.71 41.59 -11.56
CA ILE A 155 -21.43 41.52 -10.30
C ILE A 155 -22.46 42.64 -10.26
N ASN A 156 -23.71 42.30 -9.91
CA ASN A 156 -24.78 43.29 -9.84
C ASN A 156 -24.53 44.29 -8.70
N ASP A 157 -24.60 43.83 -7.44
CA ASP A 157 -24.45 44.68 -6.26
C ASP A 157 -23.08 44.54 -5.61
N ASN A 158 -22.89 43.70 -4.58
CA ASN A 158 -21.63 43.64 -3.84
C ASN A 158 -21.10 42.20 -3.74
N ALA A 159 -19.78 42.06 -3.75
CA ALA A 159 -19.08 40.79 -3.53
C ALA A 159 -17.98 40.98 -2.48
N TYR A 160 -17.97 40.14 -1.45
CA TYR A 160 -16.92 40.06 -0.43
C TYR A 160 -16.13 38.78 -0.66
N ILE A 161 -14.85 38.90 -0.97
CA ILE A 161 -14.02 37.80 -1.47
C ILE A 161 -13.00 37.42 -0.40
N TYR A 162 -12.93 36.13 -0.09
CA TYR A 162 -12.02 35.54 0.86
C TYR A 162 -11.21 34.43 0.18
N LEU A 163 -9.96 34.26 0.59
CA LEU A 163 -9.08 33.16 0.18
C LEU A 163 -8.56 32.47 1.44
N ASN A 164 -8.81 31.16 1.55
CA ASN A 164 -8.42 30.34 2.69
C ASN A 164 -8.81 31.00 4.04
N GLY A 165 -10.03 31.56 4.12
CA GLY A 165 -10.57 32.23 5.30
C GLY A 165 -10.10 33.68 5.53
N ASN A 166 -9.23 34.24 4.67
CA ASN A 166 -8.75 35.62 4.78
C ASN A 166 -9.45 36.54 3.78
N GLU A 167 -9.96 37.69 4.22
CA GLU A 167 -10.57 38.67 3.31
C GLU A 167 -9.51 39.25 2.35
N ILE A 168 -9.75 39.14 1.04
CA ILE A 168 -8.82 39.62 0.02
C ILE A 168 -9.34 40.82 -0.78
N SER A 169 -10.66 40.96 -0.94
CA SER A 169 -11.23 42.08 -1.68
C SER A 169 -12.72 42.31 -1.42
N LYS A 170 -13.19 43.52 -1.72
CA LYS A 170 -14.60 43.92 -1.78
C LYS A 170 -14.83 44.60 -3.11
N LEU A 171 -15.75 44.06 -3.90
CA LEU A 171 -16.07 44.54 -5.24
C LEU A 171 -17.57 44.84 -5.32
N GLY A 172 -17.97 45.66 -6.30
CA GLY A 172 -19.39 45.94 -6.54
C GLY A 172 -19.79 47.41 -6.52
N THR A 173 -21.08 47.68 -6.59
CA THR A 173 -21.71 49.02 -6.67
C THR A 173 -21.27 49.92 -5.51
N SER A 174 -21.12 49.35 -4.31
CA SER A 174 -20.67 50.09 -3.13
C SER A 174 -19.14 50.25 -3.05
N TYR A 175 -18.42 49.61 -3.97
CA TYR A 175 -16.96 49.50 -3.98
C TYR A 175 -16.35 49.88 -5.34
N GLY A 176 -17.03 50.75 -6.09
CA GLY A 176 -16.48 51.37 -7.31
C GLY A 176 -16.66 50.57 -8.59
N ALA A 177 -17.64 49.66 -8.67
CA ALA A 177 -18.04 49.03 -9.93
C ALA A 177 -18.48 50.08 -10.97
N ALA A 178 -18.23 49.76 -12.24
CA ALA A 178 -18.71 50.53 -13.37
C ALA A 178 -20.02 49.91 -13.90
N ASN A 179 -20.88 50.75 -14.47
CA ASN A 179 -22.05 50.31 -15.22
C ASN A 179 -21.95 50.80 -16.66
N LEU A 180 -22.11 49.88 -17.62
CA LEU A 180 -22.18 50.20 -19.05
C LEU A 180 -23.57 49.97 -19.65
N GLY A 181 -24.56 49.68 -18.82
CA GLY A 181 -25.96 49.49 -19.19
C GLY A 181 -26.70 50.81 -19.44
N PHE A 182 -27.58 50.81 -20.44
CA PHE A 182 -28.53 51.89 -20.71
C PHE A 182 -29.86 51.30 -21.17
N ASN A 183 -30.97 51.74 -20.57
CA ASN A 183 -32.33 51.26 -20.87
C ASN A 183 -32.49 49.73 -20.87
N GLY A 184 -31.84 49.02 -19.94
CA GLY A 184 -31.97 47.56 -19.80
C GLY A 184 -31.16 46.76 -20.82
N THR A 185 -30.06 47.32 -21.35
CA THR A 185 -29.07 46.58 -22.16
C THR A 185 -27.69 47.18 -22.00
N ALA A 186 -26.65 46.36 -21.99
CA ALA A 186 -25.24 46.74 -21.93
C ALA A 186 -24.43 46.10 -23.08
N PRO A 187 -23.28 46.68 -23.48
CA PRO A 187 -22.40 46.06 -24.46
C PRO A 187 -21.81 44.71 -24.02
N TYR A 188 -21.62 44.50 -22.72
CA TYR A 188 -21.26 43.24 -22.07
C TYR A 188 -21.62 43.30 -20.57
N ALA A 189 -21.53 42.17 -19.87
CA ALA A 189 -22.02 41.98 -18.50
C ALA A 189 -23.56 42.16 -18.36
N ASN A 190 -24.34 41.80 -19.39
CA ASN A 190 -25.80 41.91 -19.37
C ASN A 190 -26.46 41.08 -18.26
N GLU A 191 -25.83 39.98 -17.86
CA GLU A 191 -26.22 39.10 -16.76
C GLU A 191 -26.18 39.76 -15.37
N THR A 192 -25.62 40.96 -15.29
CA THR A 192 -25.51 41.78 -14.08
C THR A 192 -25.96 43.22 -14.34
N ASP A 193 -26.88 43.42 -15.30
CA ASP A 193 -27.40 44.73 -15.72
C ASP A 193 -26.30 45.72 -16.18
N GLY A 194 -25.20 45.18 -16.72
CA GLY A 194 -24.04 45.93 -17.17
C GLY A 194 -23.09 46.37 -16.05
N TRP A 195 -23.31 45.92 -14.80
CA TRP A 195 -22.41 46.19 -13.68
C TRP A 195 -21.23 45.23 -13.65
N PHE A 196 -20.02 45.77 -13.50
CA PHE A 196 -18.82 44.97 -13.29
C PHE A 196 -17.76 45.74 -12.52
N ALA A 197 -16.88 45.00 -11.86
CA ALA A 197 -15.71 45.51 -11.16
C ALA A 197 -14.40 45.06 -11.84
N ASN A 198 -13.28 45.53 -11.30
CA ASN A 198 -11.95 45.05 -11.68
C ASN A 198 -11.56 43.85 -10.81
N GLY A 199 -11.46 42.69 -11.43
CA GLY A 199 -11.09 41.41 -10.84
C GLY A 199 -9.59 41.18 -10.68
N ASN A 200 -8.72 42.12 -11.05
CA ASN A 200 -7.31 42.05 -10.69
C ASN A 200 -7.15 42.45 -9.21
N LEU A 201 -6.84 41.46 -8.38
CA LEU A 201 -6.72 41.59 -6.92
C LEU A 201 -5.26 41.77 -6.46
N GLY A 202 -4.30 41.77 -7.39
CA GLY A 202 -2.89 42.02 -7.12
C GLY A 202 -2.20 40.92 -6.33
N LEU A 203 -1.20 41.31 -5.54
CA LEU A 203 -0.33 40.40 -4.77
C LEU A 203 -0.84 40.05 -3.37
N ILE A 204 -1.80 40.82 -2.83
CA ILE A 204 -2.33 40.59 -1.47
C ILE A 204 -2.85 39.15 -1.29
N PRO A 205 -3.58 38.55 -2.26
CA PRO A 205 -4.05 37.17 -2.12
C PRO A 205 -2.92 36.12 -2.11
N VAL A 206 -1.79 36.39 -2.78
CA VAL A 206 -0.72 35.40 -2.97
C VAL A 206 -0.14 34.90 -1.65
N GLN A 207 -0.08 35.77 -0.63
CA GLN A 207 0.40 35.40 0.71
C GLN A 207 -0.48 34.36 1.43
N PHE A 208 -1.71 34.15 0.97
CA PHE A 208 -2.65 33.20 1.53
C PHE A 208 -2.75 31.91 0.70
N LEU A 209 -2.07 31.82 -0.44
CA LEU A 209 -2.00 30.60 -1.24
C LEU A 209 -1.15 29.54 -0.53
N LYS A 210 -1.50 28.28 -0.78
CA LYS A 210 -0.73 27.10 -0.35
C LYS A 210 -0.73 26.06 -1.47
N HIS A 211 0.23 25.15 -1.44
CA HIS A 211 0.16 23.95 -2.28
C HIS A 211 -1.02 23.06 -1.84
N GLY A 212 -1.57 22.28 -2.76
CA GLY A 212 -2.80 21.51 -2.56
C GLY A 212 -4.08 22.35 -2.63
N GLU A 213 -5.10 21.95 -1.87
CA GLU A 213 -6.45 22.52 -1.97
C GLU A 213 -6.54 23.93 -1.37
N ASN A 214 -6.96 24.89 -2.19
CA ASN A 214 -7.28 26.26 -1.82
C ASN A 214 -8.77 26.53 -1.98
N VAL A 215 -9.30 27.44 -1.16
CA VAL A 215 -10.73 27.79 -1.12
C VAL A 215 -10.90 29.28 -1.33
N ILE A 216 -11.74 29.66 -2.30
CA ILE A 216 -12.22 31.03 -2.50
C ILE A 216 -13.67 31.07 -2.05
N ASP A 217 -13.97 31.91 -1.06
CA ASP A 217 -15.35 32.20 -0.66
C ASP A 217 -15.77 33.57 -1.18
N ILE A 218 -16.97 33.66 -1.73
CA ILE A 218 -17.58 34.90 -2.20
C ILE A 218 -18.93 35.05 -1.54
N VAL A 219 -19.09 36.08 -0.71
CA VAL A 219 -20.42 36.51 -0.27
C VAL A 219 -20.96 37.52 -1.25
N ALA A 220 -22.01 37.16 -1.98
CA ALA A 220 -22.67 38.05 -2.93
C ALA A 220 -23.92 38.67 -2.29
N GLY A 221 -23.96 39.99 -2.27
CA GLY A 221 -25.10 40.78 -1.82
C GLY A 221 -25.96 41.25 -2.98
N GLU A 222 -27.25 41.41 -2.71
CA GLU A 222 -28.22 42.02 -3.62
C GLU A 222 -29.20 42.89 -2.83
N TRP A 223 -29.60 44.01 -3.41
CA TRP A 223 -30.47 45.02 -2.82
C TRP A 223 -31.80 45.17 -3.56
N CYS A 224 -31.79 45.02 -4.87
CA CYS A 224 -32.94 45.27 -5.71
C CYS A 224 -33.45 43.98 -6.36
N LEU A 225 -34.38 44.10 -7.32
CA LEU A 225 -35.31 43.06 -7.77
C LEU A 225 -34.75 41.63 -7.96
N TRP A 226 -33.50 41.50 -8.36
CA TRP A 226 -32.80 40.24 -8.62
C TRP A 226 -31.30 40.51 -8.62
N GLY A 227 -30.49 39.49 -8.34
CA GLY A 227 -29.04 39.60 -8.43
C GLY A 227 -28.40 38.60 -9.37
N GLY A 228 -27.18 38.92 -9.76
CA GLY A 228 -26.39 38.09 -10.65
C GLY A 228 -24.89 38.26 -10.44
N MET A 229 -24.16 37.19 -10.70
CA MET A 229 -22.70 37.16 -10.77
C MET A 229 -22.29 36.31 -11.96
N GLY A 230 -21.44 36.85 -12.84
CA GLY A 230 -20.92 36.11 -13.98
C GLY A 230 -20.07 34.92 -13.54
N LYS A 231 -19.91 33.91 -14.40
CA LYS A 231 -18.90 32.85 -14.17
C LYS A 231 -17.51 33.47 -14.11
N LEU A 232 -16.71 33.00 -13.16
CA LEU A 232 -15.36 33.47 -12.92
C LEU A 232 -14.34 32.35 -13.20
N GLU A 233 -13.18 32.73 -13.73
CA GLU A 233 -11.95 31.94 -13.80
C GLU A 233 -10.89 32.60 -12.90
N LEU A 234 -10.03 31.77 -12.31
CA LEU A 234 -8.82 32.23 -11.64
C LEU A 234 -7.67 32.24 -12.65
N VAL A 235 -6.92 33.33 -12.68
CA VAL A 235 -5.68 33.46 -13.44
C VAL A 235 -4.58 33.93 -12.49
N LEU A 236 -3.51 33.17 -12.42
CA LEU A 236 -2.30 33.48 -11.68
C LEU A 236 -1.19 33.78 -12.69
N GLU A 237 -0.67 35.00 -12.68
CA GLU A 237 0.47 35.38 -13.54
C GLU A 237 1.76 34.98 -12.82
N ILE A 238 2.60 34.16 -13.46
CA ILE A 238 3.80 33.57 -12.85
C ILE A 238 5.07 34.06 -13.57
N ASP A 239 6.09 34.47 -12.81
CA ASP A 239 7.41 34.81 -13.34
C ASP A 239 8.17 33.53 -13.76
N GLY A 240 8.27 33.32 -15.07
CA GLY A 240 9.01 32.20 -15.67
C GLY A 240 8.17 30.98 -16.04
N PRO A 241 8.82 29.96 -16.62
CA PRO A 241 8.12 28.79 -17.14
C PRO A 241 7.52 27.95 -16.01
N ILE A 242 6.29 27.47 -16.22
CA ILE A 242 5.63 26.49 -15.36
C ILE A 242 6.21 25.11 -15.68
N PRO A 243 6.89 24.43 -14.74
CA PRO A 243 7.34 23.06 -14.96
C PRO A 243 6.14 22.14 -15.22
N PRO A 244 6.24 21.13 -16.09
CA PRO A 244 5.19 20.14 -16.20
C PRO A 244 4.96 19.47 -14.83
N PRO A 245 3.71 19.09 -14.50
CA PRO A 245 3.44 18.26 -13.33
C PRO A 245 4.35 17.02 -13.36
N GLN A 246 5.15 16.85 -12.31
CA GLN A 246 5.87 15.60 -12.05
C GLN A 246 5.03 14.84 -11.03
N PRO A 247 4.74 13.54 -11.25
CA PRO A 247 4.08 12.72 -10.25
C PRO A 247 4.88 12.76 -8.94
N ASP A 248 4.19 12.76 -7.80
CA ASP A 248 4.88 12.59 -6.52
C ASP A 248 5.52 11.19 -6.50
N PRO A 249 6.65 11.00 -5.78
CA PRO A 249 7.29 9.68 -5.72
C PRO A 249 6.35 8.66 -5.09
N VAL A 250 6.31 7.45 -5.63
CA VAL A 250 5.42 6.38 -5.17
C VAL A 250 6.14 5.47 -4.19
N ILE A 251 5.51 5.17 -3.05
CA ILE A 251 6.04 4.23 -2.06
C ILE A 251 5.08 3.05 -1.92
N ILE A 252 5.58 1.86 -2.25
CA ILE A 252 4.94 0.58 -1.98
C ILE A 252 5.24 0.16 -0.55
N VAL A 253 4.19 -0.13 0.24
CA VAL A 253 4.30 -0.66 1.61
C VAL A 253 3.70 -2.07 1.62
N PRO A 254 4.53 -3.12 1.69
CA PRO A 254 4.05 -4.48 1.52
C PRO A 254 3.31 -5.00 2.76
N GLY A 255 2.62 -6.14 2.59
CA GLY A 255 1.92 -6.83 3.67
C GLY A 255 2.86 -7.45 4.73
N ILE A 256 2.25 -8.09 5.73
CA ILE A 256 2.99 -8.85 6.75
C ILE A 256 3.83 -9.93 6.06
N VAL A 257 4.96 -10.32 6.66
CA VAL A 257 5.92 -11.33 6.17
C VAL A 257 6.58 -11.09 4.81
N ALA A 258 6.16 -10.09 4.03
CA ALA A 258 6.72 -9.82 2.71
C ALA A 258 8.09 -9.12 2.72
N SER A 259 8.49 -8.54 3.85
CA SER A 259 9.82 -7.92 4.03
C SER A 259 10.81 -8.90 4.67
N PHE A 260 11.99 -9.03 4.09
CA PHE A 260 13.03 -9.96 4.54
C PHE A 260 14.36 -9.27 4.83
N ASN A 261 14.95 -9.59 5.97
CA ASN A 261 16.30 -9.17 6.35
C ASN A 261 16.82 -10.07 7.49
N TRP A 262 17.89 -10.84 7.27
CA TRP A 262 18.42 -11.72 8.33
C TRP A 262 19.04 -10.97 9.51
N GLU A 263 19.64 -9.79 9.29
CA GLU A 263 20.22 -8.99 10.38
C GLU A 263 19.13 -8.61 11.39
N VAL A 264 17.95 -8.23 10.90
CA VAL A 264 16.83 -7.82 11.73
C VAL A 264 16.01 -9.02 12.21
N LEU A 265 15.54 -9.87 11.29
CA LEU A 265 14.69 -11.02 11.61
C LEU A 265 15.43 -12.11 12.40
N GLY A 266 16.75 -12.14 12.29
CA GLY A 266 17.64 -12.97 13.09
C GLY A 266 18.10 -12.30 14.39
N ASP A 267 17.51 -11.17 14.81
CA ASP A 267 17.86 -10.45 16.05
C ASP A 267 19.37 -10.17 16.20
N PHE A 268 20.10 -10.01 15.09
CA PHE A 268 21.52 -9.65 15.09
C PHE A 268 21.69 -8.13 15.29
N VAL A 269 20.73 -7.35 14.79
CA VAL A 269 20.61 -5.91 15.01
C VAL A 269 19.16 -5.53 15.34
N ASP A 270 18.99 -4.51 16.17
CA ASP A 270 17.64 -3.98 16.49
C ASP A 270 17.01 -3.24 15.31
N PHE A 271 17.84 -2.63 14.45
CA PHE A 271 17.41 -1.84 13.30
C PHE A 271 18.54 -1.69 12.25
N THR A 272 18.18 -1.78 10.98
CA THR A 272 18.97 -1.31 9.83
C THR A 272 18.02 -1.01 8.67
N ASP A 273 18.33 -0.03 7.83
CA ASP A 273 17.63 0.30 6.59
C ASP A 273 18.28 -0.37 5.35
N ALA A 274 19.42 -1.04 5.53
CA ALA A 274 20.15 -1.73 4.48
C ALA A 274 19.70 -3.20 4.34
N ASN A 275 19.98 -3.79 3.17
CA ASN A 275 19.85 -5.23 2.90
C ASN A 275 18.45 -5.81 3.08
N TRP A 276 17.41 -4.99 2.98
CA TRP A 276 16.03 -5.48 2.87
C TRP A 276 15.73 -5.96 1.46
N SER A 277 14.96 -7.03 1.36
CA SER A 277 14.43 -7.56 0.12
C SER A 277 13.01 -8.06 0.32
N TRP A 278 12.37 -8.47 -0.76
CA TRP A 278 11.20 -9.33 -0.68
C TRP A 278 11.56 -10.66 -0.01
N SER A 279 10.65 -11.18 0.80
CA SER A 279 10.68 -12.58 1.19
C SER A 279 10.51 -13.48 -0.03
N PRO A 280 11.11 -14.68 -0.05
CA PRO A 280 10.94 -15.61 -1.17
C PRO A 280 9.48 -15.79 -1.58
N GLY A 281 9.19 -15.52 -2.86
CA GLY A 281 7.87 -15.54 -3.49
C GLY A 281 6.88 -14.43 -3.12
N ALA A 282 7.15 -13.59 -2.12
CA ALA A 282 6.26 -12.48 -1.75
C ALA A 282 6.19 -11.36 -2.80
N GLU A 283 7.27 -11.18 -3.58
CA GLU A 283 7.31 -10.20 -4.68
C GLU A 283 6.28 -10.51 -5.77
N ASN A 284 5.87 -11.78 -5.92
CA ASN A 284 4.99 -12.21 -7.02
C ASN A 284 3.71 -11.37 -7.12
N ALA A 285 3.10 -11.02 -5.98
CA ALA A 285 1.90 -10.20 -5.96
C ALA A 285 2.12 -8.76 -6.49
N TRP A 286 3.37 -8.29 -6.52
CA TRP A 286 3.75 -6.92 -6.91
C TRP A 286 4.47 -6.83 -8.25
N LYS A 287 5.01 -7.93 -8.80
CA LYS A 287 5.83 -7.92 -10.03
C LYS A 287 5.12 -7.25 -11.21
N ASP A 288 3.87 -7.59 -11.46
CA ASP A 288 3.10 -7.01 -12.58
C ASP A 288 2.85 -5.49 -12.34
N PHE A 289 2.55 -5.10 -11.09
CA PHE A 289 2.35 -3.71 -10.69
C PHE A 289 3.63 -2.87 -10.88
N GLN A 290 4.77 -3.35 -10.37
CA GLN A 290 6.07 -2.71 -10.51
C GLN A 290 6.47 -2.58 -11.99
N ARG A 291 6.23 -3.61 -12.80
CA ARG A 291 6.50 -3.58 -14.24
C ARG A 291 5.65 -2.55 -14.96
N SER A 292 4.39 -2.35 -14.56
CA SER A 292 3.56 -1.27 -15.10
C SER A 292 4.12 0.13 -14.75
N LEU A 293 4.71 0.33 -13.56
CA LEU A 293 5.36 1.60 -13.20
C LEU A 293 6.57 1.87 -14.10
N GLU A 294 7.36 0.84 -14.36
CA GLU A 294 8.53 0.91 -15.24
C GLU A 294 8.15 1.19 -16.70
N LEU A 295 7.06 0.59 -17.18
CA LEU A 295 6.49 0.87 -18.51
C LEU A 295 5.95 2.30 -18.63
N ALA A 296 5.50 2.89 -17.52
CA ALA A 296 5.14 4.30 -17.43
C ALA A 296 6.37 5.24 -17.37
N GLY A 297 7.58 4.67 -17.26
CA GLY A 297 8.85 5.41 -17.26
C GLY A 297 9.41 5.73 -15.89
N LEU A 298 8.82 5.21 -14.81
CA LEU A 298 9.35 5.36 -13.46
C LEU A 298 10.50 4.38 -13.21
N VAL A 299 11.47 4.79 -12.41
CA VAL A 299 12.66 3.98 -12.07
C VAL A 299 12.65 3.62 -10.59
N GLU A 300 12.86 2.35 -10.27
CA GLU A 300 12.96 1.88 -8.87
C GLU A 300 14.12 2.59 -8.15
N ASN A 301 13.90 2.96 -6.89
CA ASN A 301 14.83 3.70 -6.03
C ASN A 301 15.17 5.12 -6.55
N GLN A 302 14.38 5.64 -7.48
CA GLN A 302 14.43 7.01 -7.94
C GLN A 302 13.03 7.64 -7.96
N ASP A 303 12.06 7.03 -8.63
CA ASP A 303 10.70 7.56 -8.78
C ASP A 303 9.67 6.74 -7.98
N TYR A 304 9.92 5.43 -7.85
CA TYR A 304 9.14 4.56 -6.96
C TYR A 304 10.06 3.74 -6.03
N PHE A 305 9.52 3.37 -4.88
CA PHE A 305 10.29 2.78 -3.77
C PHE A 305 9.50 1.69 -3.07
N VAL A 306 10.18 0.69 -2.51
CA VAL A 306 9.57 -0.28 -1.59
C VAL A 306 10.03 0.01 -0.16
N ALA A 307 9.08 0.25 0.73
CA ALA A 307 9.31 0.48 2.15
C ALA A 307 9.21 -0.83 2.93
N PHE A 308 10.27 -1.65 2.88
CA PHE A 308 10.40 -2.82 3.73
C PHE A 308 10.54 -2.45 5.21
N TYR A 309 10.03 -3.31 6.11
CA TYR A 309 10.00 -3.06 7.54
C TYR A 309 10.05 -4.35 8.37
N ASP A 310 10.40 -4.23 9.66
CA ASP A 310 10.27 -5.33 10.61
C ASP A 310 8.80 -5.60 10.96
N TRP A 311 8.17 -6.45 10.16
CA TRP A 311 6.77 -6.84 10.28
C TRP A 311 6.45 -7.58 11.57
N ARG A 312 7.44 -7.95 12.40
CA ARG A 312 7.23 -8.63 13.69
C ARG A 312 6.88 -7.65 14.81
N LYS A 313 7.28 -6.38 14.66
CA LYS A 313 7.06 -5.32 15.66
C LYS A 313 5.61 -4.84 15.62
N THR A 314 5.13 -4.34 16.75
CA THR A 314 3.80 -3.73 16.82
C THR A 314 3.77 -2.41 16.04
N ASN A 315 2.60 -1.97 15.58
CA ASN A 315 2.40 -0.62 15.08
C ASN A 315 2.05 0.38 16.19
N ASP A 316 1.85 -0.10 17.43
CA ASP A 316 1.47 0.73 18.56
C ASP A 316 2.63 1.62 19.05
N TRP A 317 2.64 2.85 18.55
CA TRP A 317 3.60 3.88 18.94
C TRP A 317 3.44 4.37 20.40
N THR A 318 2.39 3.94 21.12
CA THR A 318 2.12 4.40 22.49
C THR A 318 2.68 3.46 23.55
N THR A 319 2.91 2.19 23.21
CA THR A 319 3.35 1.16 24.17
C THR A 319 4.78 0.68 23.94
N SER A 320 5.42 1.07 22.84
CA SER A 320 6.79 0.65 22.51
C SER A 320 7.78 1.81 22.47
N THR A 321 9.01 1.54 22.93
CA THR A 321 10.17 2.44 22.78
C THR A 321 11.16 1.96 21.72
N ASP A 322 10.93 0.78 21.14
CA ASP A 322 11.77 0.21 20.10
C ASP A 322 11.51 0.89 18.75
N PHE A 323 12.35 0.64 17.75
CA PHE A 323 12.08 1.02 16.38
C PHE A 323 10.84 0.26 15.86
N GLN A 324 9.87 0.99 15.31
CA GLN A 324 8.57 0.47 14.86
C GLN A 324 8.45 0.51 13.32
N PRO A 325 7.47 -0.20 12.71
CA PRO A 325 7.28 -0.22 11.26
C PRO A 325 7.15 1.18 10.63
N GLN A 326 6.45 2.10 11.27
CA GLN A 326 6.31 3.48 10.80
C GLN A 326 7.64 4.24 10.71
N ASP A 327 8.66 3.83 11.46
CA ASP A 327 9.96 4.47 11.44
C ASP A 327 10.74 4.08 10.16
N TYR A 328 10.57 2.84 9.68
CA TYR A 328 11.07 2.39 8.36
C TYR A 328 10.39 3.17 7.23
N LEU A 329 9.06 3.33 7.32
CA LEU A 329 8.31 4.11 6.34
C LEU A 329 8.82 5.55 6.26
N ARG A 330 9.05 6.22 7.41
CA ARG A 330 9.63 7.58 7.42
C ARG A 330 11.01 7.64 6.76
N ALA A 331 11.88 6.66 7.05
CA ALA A 331 13.20 6.60 6.43
C ALA A 331 13.10 6.46 4.91
N LYS A 332 12.16 5.65 4.40
CA LYS A 332 11.93 5.50 2.96
C LYS A 332 11.32 6.76 2.33
N ILE A 333 10.44 7.47 3.03
CA ILE A 333 9.93 8.79 2.60
C ILE A 333 11.09 9.80 2.51
N ASP A 334 11.99 9.82 3.49
CA ASP A 334 13.17 10.70 3.47
C ASP A 334 14.09 10.40 2.27
N GLU A 335 14.29 9.11 1.97
CA GLU A 335 15.03 8.69 0.77
C GLU A 335 14.34 9.15 -0.52
N ALA A 336 13.03 8.90 -0.66
CA ALA A 336 12.25 9.27 -1.84
C ALA A 336 12.30 10.78 -2.11
N LYS A 337 12.15 11.59 -1.07
CA LYS A 337 12.24 13.05 -1.17
C LYS A 337 13.66 13.55 -1.41
N ALA A 338 14.68 12.86 -0.90
CA ALA A 338 16.07 13.21 -1.20
C ALA A 338 16.42 12.95 -2.67
N LYS A 339 15.84 11.91 -3.28
CA LYS A 339 15.96 11.61 -4.72
C LYS A 339 15.13 12.55 -5.60
N ASN A 340 14.07 13.11 -5.05
CA ASN A 340 13.13 14.01 -5.73
C ASN A 340 12.99 15.33 -4.97
N PRO A 341 14.00 16.23 -5.00
CA PRO A 341 14.01 17.45 -4.18
C PRO A 341 12.89 18.46 -4.49
N GLN A 342 12.20 18.28 -5.62
CA GLN A 342 11.02 19.04 -6.03
C GLN A 342 9.72 18.50 -5.42
N ALA A 343 9.69 17.24 -4.97
CA ALA A 343 8.54 16.63 -4.31
C ALA A 343 8.45 17.07 -2.84
N GLN A 344 7.30 17.60 -2.45
CA GLN A 344 7.03 17.95 -1.05
C GLN A 344 6.44 16.77 -0.27
N LYS A 345 5.77 15.86 -0.97
CA LYS A 345 5.07 14.70 -0.43
C LYS A 345 5.33 13.48 -1.32
N VAL A 346 4.79 12.34 -0.91
CA VAL A 346 4.82 11.07 -1.64
C VAL A 346 3.42 10.46 -1.68
N ASP A 347 3.19 9.57 -2.64
CA ASP A 347 2.01 8.72 -2.69
C ASP A 347 2.33 7.35 -2.11
N ILE A 348 1.42 6.82 -1.28
CA ILE A 348 1.60 5.52 -0.63
C ILE A 348 0.59 4.52 -1.16
N ILE A 349 1.09 3.35 -1.56
CA ILE A 349 0.29 2.18 -1.94
C ILE A 349 0.62 1.07 -0.97
N ALA A 350 -0.34 0.74 -0.11
CA ALA A 350 -0.09 -0.10 1.05
C ALA A 350 -1.00 -1.33 1.06
N HIS A 351 -0.43 -2.54 1.04
CA HIS A 351 -1.20 -3.78 1.05
C HIS A 351 -1.31 -4.36 2.46
N SER A 352 -2.49 -4.92 2.78
CA SER A 352 -2.71 -5.70 4.00
C SER A 352 -2.20 -4.96 5.25
N PHE A 353 -1.32 -5.58 6.03
CA PHE A 353 -0.69 -4.98 7.21
C PHE A 353 0.08 -3.68 6.91
N GLY A 354 0.61 -3.50 5.70
CA GLY A 354 1.26 -2.26 5.27
C GLY A 354 0.33 -1.04 5.35
N GLY A 355 -0.98 -1.22 5.14
CA GLY A 355 -1.94 -0.13 5.32
C GLY A 355 -2.15 0.26 6.78
N ILE A 356 -1.98 -0.69 7.72
CA ILE A 356 -1.93 -0.39 9.16
C ILE A 356 -0.64 0.40 9.47
N VAL A 357 0.51 0.04 8.87
CA VAL A 357 1.77 0.80 9.02
C VAL A 357 1.60 2.25 8.55
N ALA A 358 1.05 2.46 7.35
CA ALA A 358 0.85 3.79 6.77
C ALA A 358 -0.14 4.63 7.59
N ARG A 359 -1.29 4.04 7.97
CA ARG A 359 -2.27 4.70 8.84
C ARG A 359 -1.67 5.02 10.21
N SER A 360 -0.90 4.11 10.78
CA SER A 360 -0.21 4.31 12.05
C SER A 360 0.69 5.54 11.98
N TYR A 361 1.50 5.66 10.94
CA TYR A 361 2.32 6.85 10.73
C TYR A 361 1.47 8.13 10.63
N ILE A 362 0.49 8.17 9.72
CA ILE A 362 -0.33 9.36 9.48
C ILE A 362 -1.08 9.79 10.74
N GLN A 363 -1.67 8.85 11.49
CA GLN A 363 -2.48 9.13 12.67
C GLN A 363 -1.63 9.41 13.92
N SER A 364 -0.35 9.02 13.93
CA SER A 364 0.58 9.30 15.03
C SER A 364 0.86 10.81 15.22
N PRO A 365 1.35 11.22 16.40
CA PRO A 365 1.87 12.57 16.62
C PRO A 365 3.18 12.84 15.88
N PHE A 366 3.77 11.84 15.21
CA PHE A 366 5.04 11.96 14.49
C PHE A 366 4.87 12.26 12.99
N TYR A 367 3.62 12.31 12.50
CA TYR A 367 3.34 12.62 11.09
C TYR A 367 3.88 14.00 10.69
N ARG A 368 4.63 14.06 9.59
CA ARG A 368 5.34 15.28 9.15
C ARG A 368 4.66 16.00 7.98
N ASN A 369 3.41 15.66 7.66
CA ASN A 369 2.68 16.22 6.53
C ASN A 369 3.40 15.98 5.18
N ASP A 370 3.95 14.77 5.01
CA ASP A 370 4.79 14.36 3.89
C ASP A 370 4.16 13.27 3.01
N ILE A 371 2.87 13.02 3.14
CA ILE A 371 2.08 12.11 2.29
C ILE A 371 0.98 12.91 1.58
N ASP A 372 0.79 12.67 0.28
CA ASP A 372 -0.29 13.28 -0.51
C ASP A 372 -1.48 12.35 -0.63
N GLN A 373 -1.27 11.15 -1.15
CA GLN A 373 -2.27 10.11 -1.25
C GLN A 373 -1.88 8.86 -0.45
N LEU A 374 -2.88 8.22 0.15
CA LEU A 374 -2.79 6.87 0.70
C LEU A 374 -3.85 5.98 0.04
N ILE A 375 -3.39 5.02 -0.76
CA ILE A 375 -4.18 3.92 -1.30
C ILE A 375 -3.89 2.68 -0.46
N THR A 376 -4.90 2.14 0.21
CA THR A 376 -4.78 0.90 0.99
C THR A 376 -5.47 -0.26 0.29
N ILE A 377 -4.81 -1.40 0.16
CA ILE A 377 -5.30 -2.58 -0.55
C ILE A 377 -5.56 -3.71 0.45
N GLY A 378 -6.82 -4.14 0.59
CA GLY A 378 -7.20 -5.24 1.48
C GLY A 378 -6.80 -5.03 2.95
N THR A 379 -6.63 -3.79 3.41
CA THR A 379 -6.08 -3.53 4.74
C THR A 379 -7.08 -3.87 5.85
N PRO A 380 -6.75 -4.72 6.84
CA PRO A 380 -7.66 -5.08 7.92
C PRO A 380 -7.81 -3.95 8.95
N HIS A 381 -8.49 -2.85 8.59
CA HIS A 381 -8.66 -1.67 9.44
C HIS A 381 -9.39 -1.97 10.76
N GLN A 382 -10.18 -3.04 10.81
CA GLN A 382 -10.86 -3.54 12.02
C GLN A 382 -10.36 -4.93 12.45
N GLY A 383 -9.20 -5.35 11.96
CA GLY A 383 -8.64 -6.68 12.18
C GLY A 383 -9.27 -7.79 11.34
N ALA A 384 -8.73 -8.99 11.46
CA ALA A 384 -9.16 -10.20 10.75
C ALA A 384 -9.23 -11.39 11.70
N ALA A 385 -10.35 -12.14 11.67
CA ALA A 385 -10.64 -13.20 12.64
C ALA A 385 -9.51 -14.24 12.74
N PHE A 386 -8.88 -14.57 11.62
CA PHE A 386 -7.82 -15.56 11.51
C PHE A 386 -6.57 -15.28 12.36
N SER A 387 -6.27 -14.02 12.65
CA SER A 387 -5.15 -13.67 13.52
C SER A 387 -5.25 -14.32 14.91
N TYR A 388 -6.45 -14.73 15.33
CA TYR A 388 -6.67 -15.52 16.54
C TYR A 388 -5.92 -16.85 16.55
N TYR A 389 -5.83 -17.55 15.41
CA TYR A 389 -5.10 -18.83 15.31
C TYR A 389 -3.62 -18.64 15.60
N THR A 390 -3.02 -17.63 14.97
CA THR A 390 -1.61 -17.33 15.16
C THR A 390 -1.34 -16.79 16.56
N TRP A 391 -2.19 -15.89 17.08
CA TRP A 391 -1.99 -15.29 18.40
C TRP A 391 -2.13 -16.32 19.52
N GLU A 392 -3.28 -17.00 19.61
CA GLU A 392 -3.59 -17.90 20.73
C GLU A 392 -3.09 -19.34 20.54
N GLY A 393 -2.85 -19.75 19.29
CA GLY A 393 -2.42 -21.09 18.92
C GLY A 393 -0.98 -21.20 18.46
N GLY A 394 -0.42 -20.09 17.95
CA GLY A 394 0.89 -20.08 17.31
C GLY A 394 0.94 -20.91 16.02
N VAL A 395 -0.19 -21.04 15.33
CA VAL A 395 -0.31 -21.79 14.07
C VAL A 395 -0.80 -20.86 12.96
N ALA A 396 -0.28 -21.02 11.75
CA ALA A 396 -0.74 -20.24 10.62
C ALA A 396 -2.19 -20.60 10.26
N PRO A 397 -3.06 -19.63 9.92
CA PRO A 397 -4.43 -19.90 9.53
C PRO A 397 -4.48 -20.55 8.12
N PRO A 398 -5.42 -21.46 7.86
CA PRO A 398 -5.53 -22.13 6.56
C PRO A 398 -5.97 -21.22 5.42
N THR A 399 -6.58 -20.07 5.71
CA THR A 399 -7.12 -19.12 4.71
C THR A 399 -6.17 -17.99 4.34
N TRP A 400 -5.07 -17.84 5.06
CA TRP A 400 -4.01 -16.94 4.62
C TRP A 400 -3.49 -17.41 3.28
N ASP A 401 -3.12 -16.47 2.42
CA ASP A 401 -2.53 -16.82 1.13
C ASP A 401 -1.32 -17.74 1.33
N LEU A 402 -1.11 -18.60 0.34
CA LEU A 402 -0.16 -19.70 0.43
C LEU A 402 1.24 -19.21 0.83
N ILE A 403 1.71 -18.10 0.26
CA ILE A 403 3.04 -17.55 0.55
C ILE A 403 3.11 -17.05 1.98
N THR A 404 2.12 -16.29 2.44
CA THR A 404 2.08 -15.77 3.81
C THR A 404 2.06 -16.89 4.84
N ARG A 405 1.28 -17.96 4.58
CA ARG A 405 1.21 -19.15 5.44
C ARG A 405 2.55 -19.87 5.54
N ILE A 406 3.22 -20.10 4.41
CA ILE A 406 4.51 -20.81 4.39
C ILE A 406 5.63 -19.95 4.99
N ALA A 407 5.64 -18.65 4.73
CA ALA A 407 6.64 -17.74 5.30
C ALA A 407 6.56 -17.67 6.83
N ILE A 408 5.36 -17.55 7.40
CA ILE A 408 5.22 -17.51 8.87
C ILE A 408 5.57 -18.85 9.52
N GLU A 409 5.19 -19.98 8.91
CA GLU A 409 5.54 -21.31 9.42
C GLU A 409 7.05 -21.56 9.39
N GLY A 410 7.71 -21.20 8.28
CA GLY A 410 9.16 -21.29 8.13
C GLY A 410 9.90 -20.42 9.15
N TYR A 411 9.46 -19.18 9.33
CA TYR A 411 10.05 -18.26 10.31
C TYR A 411 9.81 -18.72 11.76
N ALA A 412 8.62 -19.26 12.06
CA ALA A 412 8.35 -19.82 13.37
C ALA A 412 9.25 -21.04 13.66
N LYS A 413 9.47 -21.94 12.68
CA LYS A 413 10.41 -23.08 12.83
C LYS A 413 11.84 -22.61 13.09
N TYR A 414 12.27 -21.53 12.43
CA TYR A 414 13.55 -20.89 12.72
C TYR A 414 13.66 -20.43 14.18
N LEU A 415 12.66 -19.70 14.67
CA LEU A 415 12.68 -19.19 16.04
C LEU A 415 12.60 -20.32 17.08
N GLU A 416 11.91 -21.42 16.80
CA GLU A 416 11.90 -22.62 17.66
C GLU A 416 13.28 -23.23 17.77
N ALA A 417 13.95 -23.44 16.63
CA ALA A 417 15.30 -23.98 16.59
C ALA A 417 16.29 -23.08 17.36
N LYS A 418 16.13 -21.77 17.23
CA LYS A 418 17.02 -20.78 17.85
C LYS A 418 16.79 -20.59 19.34
N HIS A 419 15.54 -20.51 19.78
CA HIS A 419 15.19 -20.12 21.15
C HIS A 419 14.72 -21.27 22.03
N ASN A 420 14.44 -22.45 21.47
CA ASN A 420 13.93 -23.62 22.17
C ASN A 420 12.66 -23.28 22.98
N LYS A 421 11.69 -22.65 22.30
CA LYS A 421 10.39 -22.20 22.83
C LYS A 421 9.27 -22.83 22.02
N ASP A 422 8.08 -22.96 22.61
CA ASP A 422 6.89 -23.36 21.86
C ASP A 422 6.30 -22.20 21.04
N ARG A 423 5.48 -22.54 20.04
CA ARG A 423 4.81 -21.62 19.12
C ARG A 423 4.10 -20.43 19.80
N PHE A 424 3.43 -20.63 20.93
CA PHE A 424 2.74 -19.54 21.62
C PHE A 424 3.73 -18.50 22.17
N ASP A 425 4.80 -18.98 22.82
CA ASP A 425 5.85 -18.09 23.32
C ASP A 425 6.58 -17.38 22.18
N ILE A 426 6.77 -18.05 21.05
CA ILE A 426 7.37 -17.48 19.84
C ILE A 426 6.55 -16.26 19.38
N VAL A 427 5.26 -16.46 19.12
CA VAL A 427 4.39 -15.39 18.61
C VAL A 427 4.29 -14.24 19.62
N HIS A 428 4.03 -14.52 20.89
CA HIS A 428 3.85 -13.48 21.91
C HIS A 428 5.12 -12.66 22.19
N GLN A 429 6.31 -13.25 22.05
CA GLN A 429 7.57 -12.57 22.37
C GLN A 429 8.20 -11.90 21.15
N PHE A 430 8.15 -12.58 20.00
CA PHE A 430 8.91 -12.17 18.82
C PHE A 430 8.03 -11.58 17.71
N ILE A 431 6.75 -11.98 17.59
CA ILE A 431 5.85 -11.57 16.47
C ILE A 431 4.62 -10.83 17.01
N LYS A 432 4.86 -9.71 17.69
CA LYS A 432 3.83 -8.92 18.39
C LYS A 432 2.80 -8.30 17.45
N SER A 433 3.16 -8.07 16.19
CA SER A 433 2.26 -7.55 15.14
C SER A 433 0.99 -8.37 14.94
N ILE A 434 1.01 -9.67 15.23
CA ILE A 434 -0.18 -10.51 15.14
C ILE A 434 -1.30 -10.01 16.06
N LYS A 435 -0.95 -9.46 17.23
CA LYS A 435 -1.94 -8.84 18.14
C LYS A 435 -2.63 -7.64 17.51
N ASP A 436 -1.92 -6.89 16.67
CA ASP A 436 -2.45 -5.71 15.98
C ASP A 436 -3.42 -6.07 14.85
N LEU A 437 -3.54 -7.35 14.51
CA LEU A 437 -4.51 -7.89 13.55
C LEU A 437 -5.76 -8.47 14.20
N LEU A 438 -5.80 -8.61 15.54
CA LEU A 438 -6.98 -9.14 16.24
C LEU A 438 -8.21 -8.24 16.00
N PRO A 439 -9.40 -8.81 15.73
CA PRO A 439 -10.60 -8.04 15.44
C PRO A 439 -11.05 -7.06 16.53
N ILE A 440 -11.68 -5.98 16.09
CA ILE A 440 -12.40 -5.02 16.93
C ILE A 440 -13.82 -4.78 16.38
N ASN A 441 -14.72 -4.27 17.22
CA ASN A 441 -16.09 -3.85 16.87
C ASN A 441 -17.08 -4.96 16.45
N TYR A 442 -16.68 -6.24 16.42
CA TYR A 442 -17.59 -7.36 16.20
C TYR A 442 -17.16 -8.61 16.99
N ASN A 443 -18.13 -9.47 17.31
CA ASN A 443 -17.87 -10.74 17.98
C ASN A 443 -17.46 -11.78 16.92
N PHE A 444 -16.19 -12.18 16.96
CA PHE A 444 -15.62 -13.11 15.98
C PHE A 444 -15.43 -14.53 16.53
N LEU A 445 -15.72 -14.77 17.81
CA LEU A 445 -15.75 -16.11 18.40
C LEU A 445 -17.17 -16.46 18.82
N TYR A 446 -17.57 -17.71 18.63
CA TYR A 446 -18.85 -18.23 19.13
C TYR A 446 -18.68 -19.65 19.67
N ARG A 447 -19.51 -20.00 20.67
CA ARG A 447 -19.39 -21.27 21.37
C ARG A 447 -20.05 -22.39 20.58
N GLN A 448 -19.33 -23.50 20.42
CA GLN A 448 -19.87 -24.74 19.84
C GLN A 448 -21.08 -25.28 20.63
N GLU A 449 -21.10 -25.09 21.95
CA GLU A 449 -22.12 -25.69 22.83
C GLU A 449 -23.54 -25.18 22.60
N ASP A 450 -23.69 -23.87 22.35
CA ASP A 450 -24.99 -23.19 22.30
C ASP A 450 -25.12 -22.14 21.18
N GLY A 451 -24.07 -21.94 20.37
CA GLY A 451 -24.03 -20.94 19.31
C GLY A 451 -23.92 -19.49 19.81
N SER A 452 -23.71 -19.27 21.11
CA SER A 452 -23.63 -17.91 21.66
C SER A 452 -22.34 -17.23 21.25
N GLU A 453 -22.44 -15.98 20.80
CA GLU A 453 -21.28 -15.14 20.52
C GLU A 453 -20.54 -14.80 21.81
N ILE A 454 -19.22 -14.84 21.76
CA ILE A 454 -18.34 -14.34 22.81
C ILE A 454 -18.14 -12.85 22.57
N ASN A 455 -18.52 -12.03 23.54
CA ASN A 455 -18.31 -10.59 23.45
C ASN A 455 -16.81 -10.29 23.36
N TRP A 456 -16.38 -9.69 22.25
CA TRP A 456 -14.96 -9.39 22.02
C TRP A 456 -14.37 -8.46 23.10
N LEU A 457 -15.19 -7.59 23.71
CA LEU A 457 -14.76 -6.73 24.82
C LEU A 457 -14.53 -7.50 26.14
N ALA A 458 -15.02 -8.73 26.23
CA ALA A 458 -14.86 -9.60 27.40
C ALA A 458 -13.76 -10.64 27.23
N MET A 459 -13.08 -10.65 26.07
CA MET A 459 -11.96 -11.54 25.80
C MET A 459 -10.72 -11.16 26.61
N THR A 460 -9.85 -12.14 26.81
CA THR A 460 -8.57 -11.99 27.51
C THR A 460 -7.58 -11.21 26.64
N GLU A 461 -7.51 -11.56 25.37
CA GLU A 461 -6.63 -10.91 24.40
C GLU A 461 -7.43 -10.00 23.47
N ILE A 462 -7.23 -8.68 23.62
CA ILE A 462 -7.91 -7.65 22.84
C ILE A 462 -6.88 -6.76 22.15
N ASN A 463 -7.18 -6.35 20.92
CA ASN A 463 -6.42 -5.36 20.18
C ASN A 463 -6.71 -3.94 20.68
N THR A 464 -6.03 -3.53 21.75
CA THR A 464 -6.17 -2.17 22.27
C THR A 464 -5.63 -1.11 21.30
N PHE A 465 -4.67 -1.48 20.44
CA PHE A 465 -4.10 -0.58 19.45
C PHE A 465 -5.15 -0.14 18.41
N LEU A 466 -5.77 -1.06 17.67
CA LEU A 466 -6.82 -0.69 16.71
C LEU A 466 -8.04 -0.05 17.39
N LYS A 467 -8.39 -0.53 18.60
CA LYS A 467 -9.55 -0.05 19.36
C LYS A 467 -9.41 1.37 19.89
N ASP A 468 -8.25 1.71 20.46
CA ASP A 468 -8.07 2.94 21.26
C ASP A 468 -7.10 3.95 20.62
N VAL A 469 -6.19 3.49 19.76
CA VAL A 469 -5.11 4.30 19.18
C VAL A 469 -5.34 4.56 17.68
N LEU A 470 -5.59 3.51 16.90
CA LEU A 470 -5.78 3.57 15.45
C LEU A 470 -7.27 3.46 15.04
N THR A 471 -8.13 4.16 15.77
CA THR A 471 -9.58 3.99 15.70
C THR A 471 -10.14 4.21 14.30
N ALA A 472 -10.88 3.24 13.78
CA ALA A 472 -11.45 3.28 12.43
C ALA A 472 -12.59 4.32 12.26
N ASN A 473 -13.39 4.57 13.30
CA ASN A 473 -14.64 5.34 13.19
C ASN A 473 -14.47 6.81 12.75
N ASN A 474 -13.31 7.42 13.02
CA ASN A 474 -12.99 8.79 12.63
C ASN A 474 -11.69 8.87 11.80
N ALA A 475 -11.20 7.73 11.30
CA ALA A 475 -9.93 7.68 10.58
C ALA A 475 -9.94 8.57 9.33
N VAL A 476 -11.04 8.55 8.55
CA VAL A 476 -11.19 9.39 7.36
C VAL A 476 -11.10 10.87 7.70
N GLU A 477 -11.85 11.34 8.70
CA GLU A 477 -11.80 12.76 9.13
C GLU A 477 -10.38 13.16 9.58
N LEU A 478 -9.69 12.29 10.32
CA LEU A 478 -8.33 12.56 10.81
C LEU A 478 -7.29 12.57 9.68
N ILE A 479 -7.40 11.66 8.71
CA ILE A 479 -6.45 11.53 7.59
C ILE A 479 -6.70 12.65 6.57
N VAL A 480 -7.94 12.85 6.15
CA VAL A 480 -8.33 13.92 5.22
C VAL A 480 -8.14 15.30 5.83
N GLY A 481 -8.41 15.47 7.14
CA GLY A 481 -8.14 16.71 7.88
C GLY A 481 -6.65 17.08 7.94
N LYS A 482 -5.76 16.11 7.71
CA LYS A 482 -4.31 16.32 7.53
C LYS A 482 -3.91 16.56 6.06
N GLY A 483 -4.88 16.72 5.17
CA GLY A 483 -4.65 16.95 3.75
C GLY A 483 -4.07 15.74 3.01
N VAL A 484 -4.42 14.52 3.45
CA VAL A 484 -4.08 13.27 2.77
C VAL A 484 -5.33 12.73 2.08
N GLN A 485 -5.28 12.49 0.78
CA GLN A 485 -6.34 11.77 0.07
C GLN A 485 -6.29 10.29 0.46
N LEU A 486 -7.44 9.72 0.85
CA LEU A 486 -7.54 8.34 1.31
C LEU A 486 -8.46 7.54 0.40
N ILE A 487 -7.92 6.45 -0.14
CA ILE A 487 -8.64 5.51 -1.01
C ILE A 487 -8.48 4.11 -0.42
N ASN A 488 -9.59 3.43 -0.18
CA ASN A 488 -9.60 2.03 0.20
C ASN A 488 -9.89 1.17 -1.03
N VAL A 489 -9.10 0.13 -1.24
CA VAL A 489 -9.32 -0.91 -2.25
C VAL A 489 -9.72 -2.18 -1.50
N ALA A 490 -10.90 -2.71 -1.81
CA ALA A 490 -11.47 -3.85 -1.09
C ALA A 490 -12.26 -4.76 -2.03
N SER A 491 -12.16 -6.08 -1.80
CA SER A 491 -12.91 -7.08 -2.55
C SER A 491 -14.18 -7.51 -1.81
N GLN A 492 -15.22 -7.83 -2.57
CA GLN A 492 -16.46 -8.46 -2.09
C GLN A 492 -16.70 -9.85 -2.70
N THR A 493 -15.78 -10.33 -3.56
CA THR A 493 -16.05 -11.51 -4.39
C THR A 493 -15.82 -12.82 -3.66
N GLU A 494 -15.06 -12.81 -2.58
CA GLU A 494 -14.65 -14.02 -1.89
C GLU A 494 -15.42 -14.23 -0.59
N GLN A 495 -15.60 -15.50 -0.24
CA GLN A 495 -16.08 -15.91 1.08
C GLN A 495 -14.96 -15.74 2.11
N THR A 496 -15.21 -14.93 3.13
CA THR A 496 -14.24 -14.61 4.17
C THR A 496 -14.84 -14.87 5.55
N TRP A 497 -14.08 -15.54 6.43
CA TRP A 497 -14.62 -15.90 7.73
C TRP A 497 -14.87 -14.67 8.59
N ARG A 498 -16.12 -14.53 9.01
CA ARG A 498 -16.49 -13.56 10.04
C ARG A 498 -16.30 -14.10 11.44
N GLN A 499 -16.57 -15.39 11.65
CA GLN A 499 -16.57 -15.99 12.98
C GLN A 499 -15.86 -17.35 13.02
N ILE A 500 -15.29 -17.67 14.17
CA ILE A 500 -14.60 -18.93 14.48
C ILE A 500 -15.37 -19.64 15.59
N GLU A 501 -15.77 -20.89 15.33
CA GLU A 501 -16.34 -21.76 16.36
C GLU A 501 -15.26 -22.20 17.35
N VAL A 502 -15.55 -22.09 18.64
CA VAL A 502 -14.65 -22.51 19.70
C VAL A 502 -15.31 -23.41 20.73
N VAL A 503 -14.54 -24.36 21.27
CA VAL A 503 -14.85 -25.01 22.55
C VAL A 503 -14.30 -24.19 23.71
N PRO A 504 -14.97 -24.19 24.87
CA PRO A 504 -14.48 -23.47 26.04
C PRO A 504 -13.07 -23.90 26.45
N TYR A 505 -12.36 -22.97 27.08
CA TYR A 505 -11.05 -23.23 27.68
C TYR A 505 -11.08 -24.45 28.61
N GLN A 506 -10.06 -25.30 28.50
CA GLN A 506 -9.82 -26.43 29.38
C GLN A 506 -8.44 -26.27 30.03
N GLU A 507 -8.28 -26.66 31.29
CA GLU A 507 -6.98 -26.60 31.99
C GLU A 507 -5.86 -27.30 31.21
N ALA A 508 -6.20 -28.37 30.47
CA ALA A 508 -5.27 -29.11 29.61
C ALA A 508 -4.67 -28.27 28.46
N PHE A 509 -5.33 -27.18 28.04
CA PHE A 509 -4.79 -26.25 27.04
C PHE A 509 -3.71 -25.34 27.63
N GLY A 510 -3.57 -25.28 28.96
CA GLY A 510 -2.53 -24.51 29.62
C GLY A 510 -2.63 -23.02 29.29
N LYS A 511 -1.65 -22.50 28.55
CA LYS A 511 -1.58 -21.09 28.14
C LYS A 511 -2.27 -20.78 26.80
N PHE A 512 -2.56 -21.80 25.99
CA PHE A 512 -3.19 -21.63 24.69
C PHE A 512 -4.70 -21.41 24.83
N TRP A 513 -5.30 -20.72 23.85
CA TRP A 513 -6.74 -20.65 23.62
C TRP A 513 -7.55 -20.21 24.86
N LYS A 514 -7.12 -19.14 25.52
CA LYS A 514 -7.77 -18.63 26.75
C LYS A 514 -9.22 -18.25 26.54
N ASP A 515 -9.54 -17.73 25.36
CA ASP A 515 -10.89 -17.33 24.98
C ASP A 515 -11.68 -18.43 24.23
N GLY A 516 -11.06 -19.59 24.00
CA GLY A 516 -11.70 -20.77 23.40
C GLY A 516 -10.83 -21.40 22.31
N LYS A 517 -10.80 -22.75 22.24
CA LYS A 517 -10.01 -23.45 21.22
C LYS A 517 -10.85 -23.63 19.95
N PRO A 518 -10.35 -23.25 18.76
CA PRO A 518 -11.07 -23.46 17.51
C PRO A 518 -11.41 -24.94 17.26
N THR A 519 -12.63 -25.21 16.83
CA THR A 519 -13.12 -26.57 16.48
C THR A 519 -13.56 -26.76 15.05
N ASP A 520 -13.59 -25.69 14.28
CA ASP A 520 -14.09 -25.59 12.90
C ASP A 520 -15.61 -25.39 12.78
N ASN A 521 -16.04 -24.73 11.70
CA ASN A 521 -17.29 -24.02 11.39
C ASN A 521 -17.11 -22.49 11.39
N HIS A 522 -17.28 -21.89 10.22
CA HIS A 522 -17.22 -20.44 10.02
C HIS A 522 -18.50 -19.94 9.34
N LEU A 523 -18.86 -18.70 9.65
CA LEU A 523 -19.86 -17.96 8.88
C LEU A 523 -19.12 -17.04 7.92
N ASP A 524 -19.23 -17.35 6.64
CA ASP A 524 -18.63 -16.54 5.58
C ASP A 524 -19.44 -15.26 5.32
N GLU A 525 -18.72 -14.17 5.13
CA GLU A 525 -19.22 -12.91 4.59
C GLU A 525 -18.35 -12.46 3.41
N ALA A 526 -18.78 -11.39 2.73
CA ALA A 526 -18.03 -10.84 1.61
C ALA A 526 -16.68 -10.26 2.07
N GLY A 527 -15.63 -10.57 1.32
CA GLY A 527 -14.29 -10.05 1.52
C GLY A 527 -13.31 -10.60 0.49
N ASP A 528 -12.06 -10.81 0.92
CA ASP A 528 -10.95 -11.27 0.07
C ASP A 528 -10.30 -12.61 0.51
N ARG A 529 -11.07 -13.49 1.17
CA ARG A 529 -10.65 -14.71 1.91
C ARG A 529 -9.91 -14.47 3.22
N THR A 530 -9.25 -13.33 3.39
CA THR A 530 -8.47 -13.00 4.60
C THR A 530 -9.15 -11.92 5.44
N VAL A 531 -9.59 -10.85 4.81
CA VAL A 531 -10.13 -9.62 5.40
C VAL A 531 -11.56 -9.43 4.91
N LEU A 532 -12.47 -9.21 5.86
CA LEU A 532 -13.85 -8.86 5.56
C LEU A 532 -13.90 -7.52 4.84
N TYR A 533 -14.80 -7.36 3.86
CA TYR A 533 -15.00 -6.07 3.19
C TYR A 533 -15.30 -4.94 4.20
N SER A 534 -16.12 -5.22 5.23
CA SER A 534 -16.43 -4.27 6.31
C SER A 534 -15.22 -3.92 7.20
N SER A 535 -14.18 -4.76 7.20
CA SER A 535 -12.90 -4.47 7.86
C SER A 535 -11.93 -3.75 6.92
N ALA A 536 -12.04 -3.97 5.61
CA ALA A 536 -11.20 -3.34 4.59
C ALA A 536 -11.62 -1.89 4.26
N VAL A 537 -12.88 -1.52 4.50
CA VAL A 537 -13.41 -0.19 4.19
C VAL A 537 -13.62 0.65 5.45
N LEU A 538 -13.00 1.83 5.49
CA LEU A 538 -13.24 2.82 6.53
C LEU A 538 -14.55 3.59 6.26
N PRO A 539 -15.37 3.86 7.29
CA PRO A 539 -16.59 4.64 7.12
C PRO A 539 -16.33 6.03 6.50
N GLY A 540 -16.89 6.26 5.31
CA GLY A 540 -16.78 7.53 4.58
C GLY A 540 -15.56 7.67 3.68
N ALA A 541 -14.74 6.64 3.50
CA ALA A 541 -13.62 6.65 2.56
C ALA A 541 -14.11 6.54 1.10
N GLN A 542 -13.31 7.04 0.16
CA GLN A 542 -13.43 6.66 -1.26
C GLN A 542 -13.05 5.18 -1.38
N VAL A 543 -13.81 4.43 -2.19
CA VAL A 543 -13.61 2.99 -2.37
C VAL A 543 -13.42 2.65 -3.84
N ILE A 544 -12.37 1.89 -4.14
CA ILE A 544 -12.22 1.15 -5.40
C ILE A 544 -12.64 -0.29 -5.10
N GLU A 545 -13.69 -0.74 -5.77
CA GLU A 545 -14.13 -2.13 -5.68
C GLU A 545 -13.16 -3.02 -6.45
N ALA A 546 -12.70 -4.09 -5.80
CA ALA A 546 -11.79 -5.07 -6.36
C ALA A 546 -12.45 -6.44 -6.49
N ASP A 547 -11.84 -7.28 -7.31
CA ASP A 547 -12.17 -8.70 -7.39
C ASP A 547 -10.97 -9.56 -6.99
N GLY A 548 -11.24 -10.76 -6.45
CA GLY A 548 -10.25 -11.79 -6.14
C GLY A 548 -9.85 -11.87 -4.67
N ASP A 549 -8.97 -12.85 -4.40
CA ASP A 549 -8.39 -13.07 -3.07
C ASP A 549 -7.40 -11.97 -2.66
N HIS A 550 -7.04 -11.99 -1.38
CA HIS A 550 -6.20 -11.00 -0.72
C HIS A 550 -4.91 -10.65 -1.45
N SER A 551 -4.27 -11.62 -2.12
CA SER A 551 -3.02 -11.41 -2.86
C SER A 551 -3.26 -10.99 -4.30
N ALA A 552 -4.32 -11.49 -4.94
CA ALA A 552 -4.69 -11.21 -6.32
C ALA A 552 -5.22 -9.79 -6.53
N ILE A 553 -5.77 -9.14 -5.49
CA ILE A 553 -6.33 -7.78 -5.57
C ILE A 553 -5.33 -6.81 -6.20
N ILE A 554 -4.04 -6.84 -5.81
CA ILE A 554 -3.02 -5.88 -6.28
C ILE A 554 -2.96 -5.84 -7.81
N LYS A 555 -2.94 -7.03 -8.42
CA LYS A 555 -2.92 -7.19 -9.88
C LYS A 555 -4.23 -6.73 -10.51
N ASN A 556 -5.37 -7.13 -9.92
CA ASN A 556 -6.69 -6.89 -10.50
C ASN A 556 -7.13 -5.43 -10.48
N VAL A 557 -6.54 -4.59 -9.63
CA VAL A 557 -6.89 -3.16 -9.48
C VAL A 557 -5.78 -2.21 -9.93
N SER A 558 -4.77 -2.74 -10.64
CA SER A 558 -3.61 -1.95 -11.04
C SER A 558 -3.99 -0.77 -11.94
N GLU A 559 -4.92 -0.94 -12.88
CA GLU A 559 -5.32 0.15 -13.79
C GLU A 559 -5.98 1.31 -13.03
N GLU A 560 -6.88 1.01 -12.10
CA GLU A 560 -7.59 1.97 -11.27
C GLU A 560 -6.63 2.73 -10.36
N ILE A 561 -5.67 2.03 -9.74
CA ILE A 561 -4.64 2.67 -8.91
C ILE A 561 -3.80 3.64 -9.76
N PHE A 562 -3.38 3.25 -10.96
CA PHE A 562 -2.61 4.14 -11.84
C PHE A 562 -3.39 5.39 -12.25
N ALA A 563 -4.71 5.26 -12.45
CA ALA A 563 -5.58 6.39 -12.72
C ALA A 563 -5.62 7.39 -11.54
N GLU A 564 -5.70 6.91 -10.30
CA GLU A 564 -5.67 7.75 -9.10
C GLU A 564 -4.32 8.42 -8.84
N LEU A 565 -3.22 7.79 -9.29
CA LEU A 565 -1.86 8.35 -9.25
C LEU A 565 -1.59 9.33 -10.41
N GLU A 566 -2.53 9.46 -11.35
CA GLU A 566 -2.34 10.21 -12.61
C GLU A 566 -1.15 9.71 -13.45
N ILE A 567 -0.83 8.41 -13.36
CA ILE A 567 0.25 7.75 -14.10
C ILE A 567 -0.35 6.92 -15.25
N PRO A 568 0.20 6.99 -16.48
CA PRO A 568 -0.27 6.14 -17.58
C PRO A 568 -0.10 4.65 -17.27
N TYR A 569 -1.21 3.89 -17.29
CA TYR A 569 -1.17 2.44 -17.13
C TYR A 569 -0.77 1.73 -18.43
N GLN A 570 0.10 0.72 -18.32
CA GLN A 570 0.38 -0.25 -19.37
C GLN A 570 0.43 -1.65 -18.77
N GLU A 571 -0.39 -2.55 -19.29
CA GLU A 571 -0.39 -3.95 -18.88
C GLU A 571 0.89 -4.66 -19.37
N PRO A 572 1.59 -5.43 -18.50
CA PRO A 572 2.75 -6.21 -18.91
C PRO A 572 2.43 -7.24 -19.99
N ALA A 573 3.30 -7.37 -20.99
CA ALA A 573 3.10 -8.33 -22.10
C ALA A 573 3.12 -9.80 -21.65
N GLU A 574 3.85 -10.09 -20.56
CA GLU A 574 3.87 -11.39 -19.91
C GLU A 574 3.53 -11.17 -18.44
N SER A 575 2.43 -11.77 -17.99
CA SER A 575 1.98 -11.66 -16.61
C SER A 575 2.66 -12.72 -15.74
N THR A 576 2.93 -12.34 -14.51
CA THR A 576 3.54 -13.24 -13.54
C THR A 576 2.56 -14.34 -13.13
N PRO A 577 2.97 -15.63 -13.14
CA PRO A 577 2.08 -16.74 -12.79
C PRO A 577 1.68 -16.68 -11.31
N ILE A 578 0.41 -17.01 -11.03
CA ILE A 578 -0.09 -17.18 -9.66
C ILE A 578 0.64 -18.37 -9.02
N ILE A 579 1.07 -18.24 -7.77
CA ILE A 579 1.63 -19.35 -7.01
C ILE A 579 0.48 -20.16 -6.43
N GLU A 580 0.23 -21.32 -7.01
CA GLU A 580 -0.81 -22.25 -6.58
C GLU A 580 -0.24 -23.33 -5.65
N ARG A 581 1.07 -23.61 -5.76
CA ARG A 581 1.75 -24.69 -5.03
C ARG A 581 3.17 -24.30 -4.65
N ILE A 582 3.65 -24.81 -3.51
CA ILE A 582 4.99 -24.60 -2.99
C ILE A 582 5.60 -25.93 -2.57
N PHE A 583 6.85 -26.16 -2.97
CA PHE A 583 7.73 -27.13 -2.32
C PHE A 583 8.81 -26.39 -1.52
N GLY A 584 8.75 -26.49 -0.20
CA GLY A 584 9.61 -25.78 0.74
C GLY A 584 10.60 -26.70 1.47
N ILE A 585 11.77 -26.17 1.80
CA ILE A 585 12.78 -26.83 2.63
C ILE A 585 13.20 -25.86 3.75
N PHE A 586 13.06 -26.31 5.00
CA PHE A 586 13.39 -25.54 6.21
C PHE A 586 14.35 -26.31 7.10
N GLY A 587 15.34 -25.66 7.71
CA GLY A 587 16.24 -26.29 8.68
C GLY A 587 17.72 -26.18 8.31
N GLY A 588 18.59 -27.01 8.87
CA GLY A 588 20.00 -27.01 8.45
C GLY A 588 21.01 -27.59 9.44
N SER A 589 22.26 -27.12 9.24
CA SER A 589 23.49 -27.31 10.04
C SER A 589 24.39 -28.51 9.75
N PRO A 590 25.71 -28.30 9.67
CA PRO A 590 26.43 -27.38 8.78
C PRO A 590 26.42 -27.94 7.35
N ILE A 591 25.43 -27.50 6.58
CA ILE A 591 25.16 -27.96 5.21
C ILE A 591 24.81 -26.80 4.29
N GLU A 592 25.03 -27.02 3.00
CA GLU A 592 24.41 -26.29 1.88
C GLU A 592 23.48 -27.24 1.13
N ILE A 593 22.44 -26.69 0.48
CA ILE A 593 21.42 -27.47 -0.22
C ILE A 593 21.33 -26.99 -1.67
N GLU A 594 21.30 -27.94 -2.59
CA GLU A 594 20.91 -27.71 -3.99
C GLU A 594 19.65 -28.53 -4.30
N VAL A 595 18.66 -27.92 -4.96
CA VAL A 595 17.48 -28.61 -5.46
C VAL A 595 17.50 -28.56 -6.99
N ARG A 596 17.29 -29.72 -7.63
CA ARG A 596 17.20 -29.83 -9.08
C ARG A 596 15.84 -30.37 -9.51
N ASP A 597 15.30 -29.76 -10.56
CA ASP A 597 14.09 -30.22 -11.25
C ASP A 597 14.36 -31.54 -12.02
N PRO A 598 13.32 -32.19 -12.57
CA PRO A 598 13.46 -33.42 -13.35
C PRO A 598 14.33 -33.30 -14.61
N SER A 599 14.53 -32.08 -15.10
CA SER A 599 15.40 -31.78 -16.24
C SER A 599 16.86 -31.55 -15.81
N GLY A 600 17.15 -31.54 -14.50
CA GLY A 600 18.48 -31.34 -13.90
C GLY A 600 18.85 -29.88 -13.67
N ASN A 601 17.92 -28.93 -13.88
CA ASN A 601 18.16 -27.51 -13.64
C ASN A 601 18.10 -27.20 -12.15
N LEU A 602 18.97 -26.32 -11.67
CA LEU A 602 18.85 -25.77 -10.32
C LEU A 602 17.59 -24.93 -10.20
N VAL A 603 16.81 -25.16 -9.16
CA VAL A 603 15.54 -24.49 -8.90
C VAL A 603 15.41 -24.10 -7.44
N GLY A 604 14.50 -23.17 -7.20
CA GLY A 604 14.17 -22.65 -5.88
C GLY A 604 14.96 -21.41 -5.51
N GLU A 605 14.28 -20.49 -4.84
CA GLU A 605 14.90 -19.34 -4.19
C GLU A 605 15.30 -19.74 -2.78
N SER A 606 16.56 -19.49 -2.39
CA SER A 606 17.06 -19.89 -1.08
C SER A 606 17.72 -18.73 -0.34
N THR A 607 17.58 -18.75 0.97
CA THR A 607 18.26 -17.84 1.89
C THR A 607 18.72 -18.62 3.11
N GLN A 608 19.89 -18.25 3.64
CA GLN A 608 20.51 -18.95 4.77
C GLN A 608 20.92 -17.94 5.83
N ASP A 609 20.51 -18.20 7.07
CA ASP A 609 20.96 -17.46 8.23
C ASP A 609 22.47 -17.67 8.41
N PRO A 610 23.28 -16.59 8.44
CA PRO A 610 24.74 -16.70 8.48
C PRO A 610 25.31 -17.17 9.82
N GLU A 611 24.55 -17.07 10.92
CA GLU A 611 24.98 -17.50 12.25
C GLU A 611 24.54 -18.93 12.57
N THR A 612 23.27 -19.25 12.31
CA THR A 612 22.69 -20.56 12.65
C THR A 612 22.83 -21.58 11.53
N GLY A 613 23.03 -21.13 10.28
CA GLY A 613 23.03 -21.97 9.10
C GLY A 613 21.64 -22.49 8.72
N PHE A 614 20.56 -21.92 9.29
CA PHE A 614 19.19 -22.27 8.96
C PHE A 614 18.85 -21.80 7.55
N ILE A 615 18.33 -22.72 6.73
CA ILE A 615 18.02 -22.53 5.32
C ILE A 615 16.50 -22.43 5.19
N ILE A 616 16.06 -21.47 4.38
CA ILE A 616 14.71 -21.41 3.80
C ILE A 616 14.91 -21.52 2.29
N LEU A 617 14.33 -22.54 1.65
CA LEU A 617 14.33 -22.69 0.21
C LEU A 617 12.91 -22.97 -0.27
N LEU A 618 12.40 -22.19 -1.22
CA LEU A 618 11.08 -22.37 -1.80
C LEU A 618 11.17 -22.60 -3.31
N VAL A 619 10.50 -23.64 -3.80
CA VAL A 619 10.23 -23.88 -5.21
C VAL A 619 8.76 -23.56 -5.45
N GLU A 620 8.52 -22.49 -6.20
CA GLU A 620 7.19 -22.05 -6.63
C GLU A 620 6.67 -22.95 -7.76
N ASN A 621 5.37 -23.28 -7.72
CA ASN A 621 4.69 -24.10 -8.73
C ASN A 621 5.51 -25.31 -9.20
N PRO A 622 5.95 -26.19 -8.28
CA PRO A 622 6.74 -27.36 -8.65
C PRO A 622 5.98 -28.23 -9.66
N LEU A 623 6.73 -28.90 -10.53
CA LEU A 623 6.24 -29.92 -11.44
C LEU A 623 5.82 -31.16 -10.65
N ASP A 624 4.84 -31.90 -11.17
CA ASP A 624 4.39 -33.17 -10.57
C ASP A 624 5.33 -34.29 -11.02
N ASP A 625 6.53 -34.32 -10.44
CA ASP A 625 7.60 -35.23 -10.84
C ASP A 625 8.65 -35.33 -9.71
N ILE A 626 9.75 -36.05 -9.98
CA ILE A 626 10.81 -36.34 -9.02
C ILE A 626 11.86 -35.23 -9.01
N TYR A 627 12.10 -34.67 -7.83
CA TYR A 627 13.12 -33.66 -7.57
C TYR A 627 14.34 -34.27 -6.89
N GLN A 628 15.52 -33.78 -7.24
CA GLN A 628 16.75 -34.17 -6.57
C GLN A 628 17.19 -33.11 -5.56
N ILE A 629 17.25 -33.46 -4.28
CA ILE A 629 17.89 -32.64 -3.24
C ILE A 629 19.29 -33.16 -3.01
N THR A 630 20.28 -32.28 -3.12
CA THR A 630 21.67 -32.57 -2.76
C THR A 630 22.04 -31.78 -1.51
N VAL A 631 22.39 -32.50 -0.45
CA VAL A 631 22.87 -31.95 0.82
C VAL A 631 24.40 -32.06 0.84
N ASN A 632 25.07 -30.91 0.81
CA ASN A 632 26.52 -30.80 0.83
C ASN A 632 26.99 -30.42 2.25
N GLY A 633 27.80 -31.26 2.89
CA GLY A 633 28.34 -30.98 4.21
C GLY A 633 29.44 -29.91 4.17
N THR A 634 29.28 -28.85 4.97
CA THR A 634 30.27 -27.78 5.09
C THR A 634 31.16 -27.93 6.33
N ASP A 635 30.67 -28.61 7.37
CA ASP A 635 31.45 -28.99 8.56
C ASP A 635 30.91 -30.30 9.17
N ASN A 636 31.53 -30.76 10.27
CA ASN A 636 31.09 -31.92 11.02
C ASN A 636 29.86 -31.58 11.87
N GLY A 637 28.75 -32.28 11.62
CA GLY A 637 27.54 -32.08 12.39
C GLY A 637 26.43 -33.05 12.05
N THR A 638 25.22 -32.69 12.46
CA THR A 638 23.98 -33.34 12.06
C THR A 638 23.08 -32.28 11.48
N TYR A 639 22.50 -32.54 10.33
CA TYR A 639 21.45 -31.70 9.77
C TYR A 639 20.08 -32.28 10.03
N HIS A 640 19.11 -31.39 10.12
CA HIS A 640 17.70 -31.70 10.18
C HIS A 640 16.96 -30.75 9.23
N LEU A 641 16.17 -31.30 8.32
CA LEU A 641 15.41 -30.54 7.34
C LEU A 641 13.95 -30.99 7.36
N THR A 642 13.04 -30.05 7.47
CA THR A 642 11.63 -30.23 7.14
C THR A 642 11.46 -29.98 5.64
N LEU A 643 10.95 -30.99 4.94
CA LEU A 643 10.43 -30.84 3.59
C LEU A 643 8.93 -30.58 3.69
N LEU A 644 8.45 -29.59 2.96
CA LEU A 644 7.07 -29.16 2.98
C LEU A 644 6.54 -29.13 1.56
N TRP A 645 5.33 -29.63 1.36
CA TRP A 645 4.55 -29.37 0.16
C TRP A 645 3.24 -28.73 0.58
N ALA A 646 2.83 -27.67 -0.10
CA ALA A 646 1.58 -27.00 0.18
C ALA A 646 0.93 -26.44 -1.08
N ASP A 647 -0.38 -26.49 -1.09
CA ASP A 647 -1.27 -25.79 -2.02
C ASP A 647 -2.25 -24.93 -1.21
N GLU A 648 -3.29 -24.39 -1.84
CA GLU A 648 -4.27 -23.56 -1.14
C GLU A 648 -4.98 -24.28 0.03
N ASP A 649 -5.25 -25.58 -0.09
CA ASP A 649 -6.11 -26.31 0.83
C ASP A 649 -5.33 -27.13 1.87
N SER A 650 -4.08 -27.47 1.57
CA SER A 650 -3.35 -28.49 2.32
C SER A 650 -1.89 -28.13 2.54
N THR A 651 -1.32 -28.74 3.57
CA THR A 651 0.10 -28.67 3.88
C THR A 651 0.54 -30.03 4.38
N LEU A 652 1.52 -30.59 3.69
CA LEU A 652 2.13 -31.87 3.99
C LEU A 652 3.58 -31.61 4.38
N GLU A 653 4.05 -32.33 5.39
CA GLU A 653 5.43 -32.21 5.85
C GLU A 653 6.04 -33.60 6.07
N THR A 654 7.33 -33.71 5.79
CA THR A 654 8.18 -34.83 6.21
C THR A 654 9.52 -34.28 6.68
N GLU A 655 10.28 -35.10 7.38
CA GLU A 655 11.58 -34.72 7.91
C GLU A 655 12.67 -35.63 7.35
N ILE A 656 13.77 -35.02 6.91
CA ILE A 656 15.00 -35.74 6.58
C ILE A 656 16.11 -35.30 7.53
N SER A 657 16.93 -36.26 7.96
CA SER A 657 18.04 -35.99 8.86
C SER A 657 19.27 -36.79 8.45
N GLY A 658 20.44 -36.24 8.71
CA GLY A 658 21.68 -36.91 8.37
C GLY A 658 22.88 -36.38 9.13
N PHE A 659 24.03 -36.98 8.84
CA PHE A 659 25.31 -36.50 9.30
C PHE A 659 25.94 -35.68 8.19
N SER A 660 26.65 -34.62 8.57
CA SER A 660 27.48 -33.84 7.67
C SER A 660 28.94 -33.95 8.08
N THR A 661 29.83 -34.00 7.11
CA THR A 661 31.26 -33.70 7.22
C THR A 661 31.64 -32.79 6.07
N ALA A 662 32.70 -31.98 6.24
CA ALA A 662 33.15 -31.09 5.18
C ALA A 662 33.47 -31.87 3.88
N GLY A 663 32.76 -31.56 2.80
CA GLY A 663 32.89 -32.20 1.49
C GLY A 663 32.10 -33.51 1.31
N SER A 664 31.34 -33.95 2.32
CA SER A 664 30.37 -35.04 2.15
C SER A 664 29.18 -34.59 1.31
N GLN A 665 28.57 -35.53 0.60
CA GLN A 665 27.39 -35.30 -0.20
C GLN A 665 26.38 -36.41 0.05
N THR A 666 25.14 -36.04 0.37
CA THR A 666 24.00 -36.97 0.45
C THR A 666 22.94 -36.50 -0.54
N THR A 667 22.44 -37.39 -1.38
CA THR A 667 21.40 -37.07 -2.36
C THR A 667 20.09 -37.75 -1.96
N TYR A 668 19.00 -37.02 -2.15
CA TYR A 668 17.63 -37.48 -1.98
C TYR A 668 16.88 -37.29 -3.30
N GLU A 669 16.04 -38.25 -3.65
CA GLU A 669 15.02 -38.10 -4.70
C GLU A 669 13.66 -38.00 -4.00
N ILE A 670 12.94 -36.90 -4.23
CA ILE A 670 11.64 -36.59 -3.63
C ILE A 670 10.57 -36.67 -4.72
N ASP A 671 9.55 -37.50 -4.51
CA ASP A 671 8.43 -37.63 -5.43
C ASP A 671 7.32 -36.62 -5.07
N LEU A 672 7.04 -35.68 -5.97
CA LEU A 672 5.92 -34.74 -5.87
C LEU A 672 4.73 -35.14 -6.75
N SER A 673 4.81 -36.26 -7.48
CA SER A 673 3.79 -36.73 -8.41
C SER A 673 2.76 -37.68 -7.79
N ASP A 674 3.15 -38.46 -6.77
CA ASP A 674 2.26 -39.40 -6.09
C ASP A 674 1.37 -38.67 -5.07
N GLN A 675 0.14 -38.37 -5.47
CA GLN A 675 -0.84 -37.67 -4.62
C GLN A 675 -1.15 -38.40 -3.30
N ASP A 676 -0.99 -39.72 -3.23
CA ASP A 676 -1.22 -40.50 -2.02
C ASP A 676 0.00 -40.51 -1.07
N ASN A 677 1.20 -40.21 -1.61
CA ASN A 677 2.47 -40.25 -0.88
C ASN A 677 3.39 -39.05 -1.25
N ILE A 678 2.82 -37.84 -1.40
CA ILE A 678 3.61 -36.64 -1.71
C ILE A 678 4.70 -36.48 -0.65
N LEU A 679 5.92 -36.13 -1.07
CA LEU A 679 7.13 -36.09 -0.25
C LEU A 679 7.71 -37.45 0.11
N ASP A 680 7.24 -38.57 -0.48
CA ASP A 680 7.99 -39.83 -0.38
C ASP A 680 9.38 -39.63 -0.95
N PHE A 681 10.37 -40.19 -0.28
CA PHE A 681 11.76 -39.94 -0.60
C PHE A 681 12.60 -41.20 -0.59
N THR A 682 13.59 -41.21 -1.47
CA THR A 682 14.67 -42.18 -1.45
C THR A 682 16.00 -41.47 -1.21
N ARG A 683 16.90 -42.16 -0.49
CA ARG A 683 18.23 -41.63 -0.14
C ARG A 683 19.28 -42.35 -0.97
N SER A 684 20.43 -41.75 -1.25
CA SER A 684 21.51 -42.39 -2.01
C SER A 684 22.61 -43.02 -1.14
N ASP A 685 22.32 -43.35 0.14
CA ASP A 685 23.32 -43.86 1.08
C ASP A 685 23.93 -45.20 0.63
N THR A 686 25.19 -45.43 1.03
CA THR A 686 25.94 -46.68 0.82
C THR A 686 26.46 -47.25 2.15
N ILE A 687 26.85 -48.53 2.17
CA ILE A 687 27.51 -49.14 3.36
C ILE A 687 28.76 -48.35 3.76
N ASP A 688 29.55 -47.86 2.79
CA ASP A 688 30.75 -47.08 3.08
C ASP A 688 30.39 -45.72 3.72
N SER A 689 29.38 -45.02 3.21
CA SER A 689 28.89 -43.79 3.84
C SER A 689 28.31 -44.02 5.24
N LEU A 690 27.63 -45.16 5.48
CA LEU A 690 27.15 -45.51 6.82
C LEU A 690 28.31 -45.73 7.81
N ILE A 691 29.40 -46.36 7.37
CA ILE A 691 30.61 -46.56 8.20
C ILE A 691 31.29 -45.22 8.52
N GLU A 692 31.31 -44.30 7.55
CA GLU A 692 31.78 -42.93 7.74
C GLU A 692 30.89 -42.15 8.71
N ASN A 693 29.57 -42.24 8.57
CA ASN A 693 28.60 -41.62 9.49
C ASN A 693 28.79 -42.10 10.94
N VAL A 694 29.13 -43.38 11.17
CA VAL A 694 29.50 -43.88 12.52
C VAL A 694 30.79 -43.23 13.04
N GLN A 695 31.76 -42.95 12.17
CA GLN A 695 32.96 -42.21 12.54
C GLN A 695 32.63 -40.75 12.87
N THR A 696 31.76 -40.10 12.10
CA THR A 696 31.29 -38.72 12.31
C THR A 696 30.53 -38.60 13.62
N ALA A 697 29.56 -39.48 13.89
CA ALA A 697 28.82 -39.51 15.15
C ALA A 697 29.74 -39.70 16.36
N TYR A 698 30.82 -40.47 16.23
CA TYR A 698 31.83 -40.59 17.29
C TYR A 698 32.64 -39.30 17.48
N SER A 699 33.05 -38.61 16.42
CA SER A 699 33.74 -37.31 16.56
C SER A 699 32.85 -36.23 17.16
N LEU A 700 31.54 -36.30 16.93
CA LEU A 700 30.55 -35.41 17.53
C LEU A 700 30.19 -35.75 18.98
N GLY A 701 30.79 -36.81 19.55
CA GLY A 701 30.47 -37.28 20.91
C GLY A 701 29.13 -38.00 21.04
N LEU A 702 28.42 -38.22 19.93
CA LEU A 702 27.13 -38.93 19.90
C LEU A 702 27.30 -40.44 20.13
N ILE A 703 28.53 -40.96 20.02
CA ILE A 703 28.92 -42.32 20.38
C ILE A 703 29.97 -42.26 21.48
N LYS A 704 29.65 -42.86 22.63
CA LYS A 704 30.37 -42.64 23.90
C LYS A 704 31.84 -43.07 23.92
N ASN A 705 32.23 -44.10 23.16
CA ASN A 705 33.60 -44.61 23.21
C ASN A 705 34.05 -45.31 21.92
N LYS A 706 35.37 -45.36 21.73
CA LYS A 706 36.03 -45.95 20.54
C LYS A 706 35.68 -47.42 20.33
N GLY A 707 35.52 -48.21 21.40
CA GLY A 707 35.17 -49.63 21.30
C GLY A 707 33.78 -49.84 20.71
N LEU A 708 32.81 -49.06 21.20
CA LEU A 708 31.44 -49.07 20.68
C LEU A 708 31.41 -48.63 19.21
N LYS A 709 32.10 -47.53 18.87
CA LYS A 709 32.24 -47.08 17.47
C LYS A 709 32.77 -48.20 16.56
N THR A 710 33.88 -48.85 16.94
CA THR A 710 34.46 -49.94 16.13
C THR A 710 33.50 -51.13 16.00
N SER A 711 32.79 -51.48 17.07
CA SER A 711 31.78 -52.55 17.01
C SER A 711 30.62 -52.19 16.08
N LEU A 712 30.13 -50.95 16.13
CA LEU A 712 29.09 -50.43 15.24
C LEU A 712 29.53 -50.44 13.76
N GLN A 713 30.73 -49.96 13.45
CA GLN A 713 31.30 -50.03 12.09
C GLN A 713 31.42 -51.47 11.59
N ASN A 714 31.84 -52.40 12.45
CA ASN A 714 31.93 -53.81 12.09
C ASN A 714 30.55 -54.42 11.82
N THR A 715 29.52 -54.10 12.63
CA THR A 715 28.16 -54.57 12.38
C THR A 715 27.56 -53.95 11.13
N ALA A 716 27.76 -52.64 10.89
CA ALA A 716 27.28 -51.96 9.68
C ALA A 716 27.86 -52.59 8.40
N LYS A 717 29.15 -52.94 8.41
CA LYS A 717 29.83 -53.57 7.28
C LYS A 717 29.35 -54.99 6.98
N ASN A 718 29.00 -55.77 8.00
CA ASN A 718 28.84 -57.22 7.86
C ASN A 718 27.39 -57.72 8.02
N ASN A 719 26.54 -57.00 8.75
CA ASN A 719 25.17 -57.44 9.07
C ASN A 719 24.31 -56.26 9.56
N LEU A 720 23.57 -55.61 8.65
CA LEU A 720 22.71 -54.47 8.95
C LEU A 720 21.61 -54.75 9.99
N PRO A 721 20.90 -55.90 9.99
CA PRO A 721 20.00 -56.26 11.09
C PRO A 721 20.70 -56.32 12.46
N ALA A 722 21.93 -56.82 12.53
CA ALA A 722 22.71 -56.83 13.77
C ALA A 722 23.15 -55.41 14.18
N PHE A 723 23.45 -54.54 13.21
CA PHE A 723 23.73 -53.12 13.46
C PHE A 723 22.52 -52.41 14.09
N ILE A 724 21.31 -52.61 13.54
CA ILE A 724 20.06 -52.03 14.10
C ILE A 724 19.82 -52.52 15.53
N ASN A 725 19.91 -53.84 15.78
CA ASN A 725 19.75 -54.39 17.13
C ASN A 725 20.80 -53.82 18.11
N HIS A 726 22.03 -53.63 17.65
CA HIS A 726 23.09 -53.06 18.46
C HIS A 726 22.83 -51.58 18.78
N LEU A 727 22.35 -50.79 17.83
CA LEU A 727 21.93 -49.40 18.06
C LEU A 727 20.78 -49.32 19.06
N GLN A 728 19.74 -50.14 18.90
CA GLN A 728 18.60 -50.18 19.82
C GLN A 728 19.04 -50.53 21.25
N ALA A 729 19.98 -51.47 21.41
CA ALA A 729 20.52 -51.82 22.71
C ALA A 729 21.29 -50.68 23.40
N GLN A 730 21.89 -49.78 22.59
CA GLN A 730 22.72 -48.67 23.04
C GLN A 730 22.00 -47.31 23.04
N ARG A 731 20.75 -47.25 22.57
CA ARG A 731 19.92 -46.04 22.55
C ARG A 731 19.84 -45.40 23.93
N GLY A 732 20.23 -44.12 24.01
CA GLY A 732 20.26 -43.33 25.24
C GLY A 732 21.30 -43.78 26.28
N LYS A 733 22.17 -44.75 25.95
CA LYS A 733 23.20 -45.30 26.86
C LYS A 733 24.62 -45.06 26.34
N GLY A 734 24.87 -45.56 25.14
CA GLY A 734 26.15 -45.51 24.44
C GLY A 734 26.08 -44.72 23.14
N VAL A 735 24.87 -44.55 22.58
CA VAL A 735 24.58 -43.74 21.40
C VAL A 735 23.41 -42.81 21.72
N GLU A 736 23.56 -41.53 21.42
CA GLU A 736 22.50 -40.51 21.57
C GLU A 736 21.26 -40.87 20.75
N GLU A 737 20.07 -40.57 21.25
CA GLU A 737 18.80 -40.95 20.60
C GLU A 737 18.69 -40.43 19.16
N LYS A 738 19.05 -39.15 18.96
CA LYS A 738 19.05 -38.54 17.62
C LYS A 738 19.94 -39.28 16.62
N ALA A 739 21.13 -39.72 17.04
CA ALA A 739 22.04 -40.47 16.18
C ALA A 739 21.50 -41.87 15.88
N VAL A 740 20.87 -42.53 16.86
CA VAL A 740 20.21 -43.82 16.64
C VAL A 740 19.11 -43.71 15.59
N ASN A 741 18.29 -42.67 15.63
CA ASN A 741 17.20 -42.50 14.67
C ASN A 741 17.73 -42.35 13.23
N ILE A 742 18.72 -41.47 13.03
CA ILE A 742 19.38 -41.29 11.72
C ILE A 742 19.98 -42.61 11.23
N PHE A 743 20.70 -43.35 12.09
CA PHE A 743 21.32 -44.60 11.68
C PHE A 743 20.32 -45.71 11.34
N ILE A 744 19.19 -45.79 12.05
CA ILE A 744 18.15 -46.79 11.77
C ILE A 744 17.50 -46.51 10.42
N GLU A 745 17.22 -45.24 10.11
CA GLU A 745 16.68 -44.82 8.82
C GLU A 745 17.61 -45.23 7.67
N ILE A 746 18.90 -44.87 7.76
CA ILE A 746 19.91 -45.25 6.76
C ILE A 746 20.02 -46.78 6.63
N ALA A 747 20.07 -47.51 7.76
CA ALA A 747 20.21 -48.96 7.73
C ALA A 747 19.00 -49.67 7.11
N ASN A 748 17.78 -49.21 7.39
CA ASN A 748 16.56 -49.74 6.79
C ASN A 748 16.53 -49.48 5.28
N TYR A 749 16.92 -48.28 4.85
CA TYR A 749 17.07 -47.97 3.42
C TYR A 749 18.05 -48.94 2.74
N LEU A 750 19.23 -49.15 3.33
CA LEU A 750 20.24 -50.07 2.78
C LEU A 750 19.73 -51.52 2.73
N ILE A 751 18.97 -52.00 3.72
CA ILE A 751 18.37 -53.35 3.72
C ILE A 751 17.33 -53.52 2.60
N LYS A 752 16.60 -52.46 2.25
CA LYS A 752 15.58 -52.52 1.19
C LYS A 752 16.21 -52.58 -0.21
N ASN A 753 17.42 -52.03 -0.37
CA ASN A 753 18.06 -51.79 -1.67
C ASN A 753 19.32 -52.65 -1.94
N PHE A 754 19.79 -53.42 -0.94
CA PHE A 754 20.92 -54.37 -1.04
C PHE A 754 20.58 -55.68 -0.32
#